data_AF-A0A8S1XCN0-F1
#
_entry.id   AF-A0A8S1XCN0-F1
#
_cell.length_a   1.000
_cell.length_b   1.000
_cell.length_c   1.000
_cell.angle_alpha   90.00
_cell.angle_beta   90.00
_cell.angle_gamma   90.00
#
_symmetry.space_group_name_H-M   'P 1'
#
loop_
_entity.id
_entity.type
_entity.pdbx_description
1 polymer ?
#
loop_
_entity_poly.entity_id
_entity_poly.type
_entity_poly.pdbx_seq_one_letter_code
_entity_poly.pdbx_strand_id
1 'polypeptide(L)'
;MQSSFSKKEAFVDIFDQIKDVDIQIFGAILETLGKEKVKDCIGFLSDIENQRQSESQILQQIGNFNQAQTEQKFSVIGKDIKQIIDVLKKLKDHDFNYKDLSSEENEESTLSLINSIKDNRRIIQFLQFLVHLTSIDETLIQGGSNSLYLLSLMKVDLSNNNFENIKIQNTSLVGANFVRCNFSGSQLNNVNINGINLNGSLLLNCKWKNLIIQELNQLNGHTHYVCTVCFSPNGNTIASGSFDKSILLWDVKTGQKKAKLDGHSGYVYSVCFSPDGNTLASCSVEKSILLWDVKTRQLKAKLDGYTNYYSVFFSPDGNTLASGSFDKSILLWDVKTGQKKAKLDGHSGYVYSVCFSPDGNTLASGSHDKSILLWNMKTKKQIKRMDNHRISALLCFSPDGNALASEIRDESICLWNVKTGQQKAQLNGHTSRINSICFSPDGNTIASGSDDKSIRLWDAQTGQQKAILDGHSSTVLSVCFSPDGNILAFGSQDMSIHLYDVKTIKQKGQLDDPTNCINSICFSPDGNTLASCSNDQSIRLWDVKTGQQKAQLKGHTSRVNSICFSPDGNTIASGSGDKSIHLWDIQTGQQKAKFNGHSGYVNSVCFSPDGNTLASGSDDESIRLWDVKTGQKIAKLDGHNGGVTTVCFSPDGNTLASGSVDFYISLWEVKRKKQKAVLDGHEHQVSSVCFSPDGNTLASCSYDQSIRLWNVKRRQQKIKLDGHTSYLYSVCFSPDGNTLAYCSNDYSICLMDVKTGQQKAKLNGHSDYITSVCFSPDGNTLASGSNDKSIRLWDLQNGKEIQFAGKTYKNIIAQFNAPLLQNDITSQSSYITILRISQTPLFQAQGALISKGDFVNYEGYDLRQLFISQGSCFLEDLKQK
;
A
#
# COMPACT_ATOMS: atom_id res chain seq x y z
N MET A 1 13.33 -39.34 -22.85
CA MET A 1 12.66 -40.51 -23.46
C MET A 1 11.35 -40.04 -24.05
N GLN A 2 11.02 -40.49 -25.27
CA GLN A 2 9.89 -40.03 -26.07
C GLN A 2 8.55 -40.14 -25.33
N SER A 3 7.82 -39.03 -25.27
CA SER A 3 6.36 -38.98 -25.11
C SER A 3 5.81 -37.95 -26.12
N SER A 4 6.16 -38.12 -27.40
CA SER A 4 5.42 -37.51 -28.49
C SER A 4 3.96 -37.96 -28.38
N PHE A 5 3.00 -37.03 -28.46
CA PHE A 5 1.57 -37.29 -28.62
C PHE A 5 1.30 -38.61 -29.33
N SER A 6 0.51 -39.50 -28.73
CA SER A 6 0.28 -40.83 -29.31
C SER A 6 -0.35 -40.67 -30.71
N LYS A 7 0.14 -41.47 -31.66
CA LYS A 7 -0.11 -41.41 -33.13
C LYS A 7 -1.58 -41.65 -33.57
N LYS A 8 -2.59 -41.00 -32.99
CA LYS A 8 -4.00 -41.24 -33.39
C LYS A 8 -4.63 -40.19 -34.30
N GLU A 9 -4.06 -39.01 -34.44
CA GLU A 9 -4.24 -38.00 -35.51
C GLU A 9 -3.36 -36.81 -35.07
N ALA A 10 -2.69 -36.09 -35.97
CA ALA A 10 -1.95 -34.91 -35.50
C ALA A 10 -2.98 -33.89 -35.01
N PHE A 11 -2.71 -33.24 -33.87
CA PHE A 11 -3.64 -32.29 -33.26
C PHE A 11 -4.13 -31.21 -34.24
N VAL A 12 -3.26 -30.77 -35.15
CA VAL A 12 -3.57 -29.82 -36.23
C VAL A 12 -4.64 -30.37 -37.19
N ASP A 13 -4.60 -31.66 -37.52
CA ASP A 13 -5.54 -32.32 -38.43
C ASP A 13 -6.98 -32.33 -37.87
N ILE A 14 -7.12 -32.35 -36.54
CA ILE A 14 -8.43 -32.27 -35.87
C ILE A 14 -9.05 -30.88 -36.04
N PHE A 15 -8.26 -29.81 -35.83
CA PHE A 15 -8.76 -28.43 -35.95
C PHE A 15 -8.85 -27.94 -37.39
N ASP A 16 -8.11 -28.54 -38.31
CA ASP A 16 -8.21 -28.26 -39.74
C ASP A 16 -9.61 -28.57 -40.29
N GLN A 17 -10.31 -29.54 -39.69
CA GLN A 17 -11.71 -29.83 -40.00
C GLN A 17 -12.66 -28.69 -39.61
N ILE A 18 -12.26 -27.72 -38.77
CA ILE A 18 -13.12 -26.57 -38.43
C ILE A 18 -12.90 -25.39 -39.38
N LYS A 19 -11.90 -25.45 -40.26
CA LYS A 19 -11.55 -24.34 -41.15
C LYS A 19 -12.67 -23.92 -42.08
N ASP A 20 -13.68 -24.75 -42.34
CA ASP A 20 -14.78 -24.47 -43.27
C ASP A 20 -16.13 -24.14 -42.60
N VAL A 21 -16.22 -24.22 -41.27
CA VAL A 21 -17.46 -24.04 -40.50
C VAL A 21 -17.86 -22.57 -40.38
N ASP A 22 -19.16 -22.27 -40.47
CA ASP A 22 -19.71 -20.94 -40.20
C ASP A 22 -19.61 -20.59 -38.71
N ILE A 23 -18.95 -19.47 -38.41
CA ILE A 23 -18.65 -19.00 -37.05
C ILE A 23 -19.92 -18.67 -36.27
N GLN A 24 -20.98 -18.23 -36.96
CA GLN A 24 -22.24 -17.86 -36.32
C GLN A 24 -22.91 -19.05 -35.61
N ILE A 25 -22.59 -20.27 -36.04
CA ILE A 25 -23.15 -21.51 -35.49
C ILE A 25 -22.65 -21.77 -34.06
N PHE A 26 -21.41 -21.40 -33.72
CA PHE A 26 -20.86 -21.65 -32.37
C PHE A 26 -21.68 -20.98 -31.27
N GLY A 27 -22.02 -19.70 -31.45
CA GLY A 27 -22.83 -18.96 -30.48
C GLY A 27 -24.25 -19.52 -30.37
N ALA A 28 -24.86 -19.86 -31.51
CA ALA A 28 -26.21 -20.41 -31.57
C ALA A 28 -26.31 -21.81 -30.92
N ILE A 29 -25.28 -22.65 -31.08
CA ILE A 29 -25.19 -23.94 -30.38
C ILE A 29 -25.13 -23.72 -28.86
N LEU A 30 -24.29 -22.81 -28.36
CA LEU A 30 -24.18 -22.54 -26.93
C LEU A 30 -25.51 -22.07 -26.33
N GLU A 31 -26.23 -21.19 -27.04
CA GLU A 31 -27.54 -20.71 -26.60
C GLU A 31 -28.57 -21.84 -26.53
N THR A 32 -28.63 -22.69 -27.56
CA THR A 32 -29.53 -23.85 -27.63
C THR A 32 -29.23 -24.87 -26.51
N LEU A 33 -27.97 -25.28 -26.37
CA LEU A 33 -27.54 -26.23 -25.33
C LEU A 33 -27.81 -25.69 -23.91
N GLY A 34 -27.62 -24.38 -23.71
CA GLY A 34 -27.90 -23.70 -22.45
C GLY A 34 -29.40 -23.69 -22.10
N LYS A 35 -30.27 -23.37 -23.07
CA LYS A 35 -31.73 -23.38 -22.90
C LYS A 35 -32.27 -24.75 -22.50
N GLU A 36 -31.76 -25.80 -23.15
CA GLU A 36 -32.18 -27.19 -22.93
C GLU A 36 -31.49 -27.84 -21.71
N LYS A 37 -30.63 -27.12 -20.99
CA LYS A 37 -29.89 -27.58 -19.79
C LYS A 37 -29.14 -28.91 -20.02
N VAL A 38 -28.54 -29.04 -21.20
CA VAL A 38 -27.83 -30.23 -21.63
C VAL A 38 -26.59 -30.48 -20.76
N LYS A 39 -26.26 -31.75 -20.52
CA LYS A 39 -25.02 -32.16 -19.83
C LYS A 39 -24.05 -32.97 -20.70
N ASP A 40 -24.55 -33.64 -21.74
CA ASP A 40 -23.75 -34.34 -22.75
C ASP A 40 -24.04 -33.69 -24.11
N CYS A 41 -23.19 -32.75 -24.51
CA CYS A 41 -23.42 -31.95 -25.71
C CYS A 41 -23.33 -32.81 -26.97
N ILE A 42 -22.40 -33.78 -27.00
CA ILE A 42 -22.20 -34.67 -28.14
C ILE A 42 -23.38 -35.63 -28.27
N GLY A 43 -23.85 -36.19 -27.16
CA GLY A 43 -25.03 -37.07 -27.15
C GLY A 43 -26.29 -36.36 -27.62
N PHE A 44 -26.55 -35.16 -27.09
CA PHE A 44 -27.71 -34.34 -27.48
C PHE A 44 -27.68 -33.96 -28.97
N LEU A 45 -26.55 -33.46 -29.46
CA LEU A 45 -26.41 -33.05 -30.86
C LEU A 45 -26.38 -34.24 -31.84
N SER A 46 -26.04 -35.45 -31.37
CA SER A 46 -26.03 -36.67 -32.19
C SER A 46 -27.40 -37.35 -32.32
N ASP A 47 -28.38 -37.00 -31.48
CA ASP A 47 -29.75 -37.51 -31.58
C ASP A 47 -30.48 -36.82 -32.73
N ILE A 48 -31.09 -37.59 -33.62
CA ILE A 48 -31.67 -37.09 -34.89
C ILE A 48 -32.81 -36.10 -34.65
N GLU A 49 -33.63 -36.30 -33.61
CA GLU A 49 -34.75 -35.40 -33.29
C GLU A 49 -34.24 -34.09 -32.70
N ASN A 50 -33.29 -34.17 -31.77
CA ASN A 50 -32.66 -33.00 -31.16
C ASN A 50 -31.79 -32.22 -32.16
N GLN A 51 -31.15 -32.90 -33.10
CA GLN A 51 -30.36 -32.28 -34.16
C GLN A 51 -31.26 -31.44 -35.07
N ARG A 52 -32.39 -31.98 -35.53
CA ARG A 52 -33.36 -31.22 -36.35
C ARG A 52 -33.96 -30.04 -35.60
N GLN A 53 -34.24 -30.22 -34.31
CA GLN A 53 -34.72 -29.14 -33.45
C GLN A 53 -33.65 -28.04 -33.30
N SER A 54 -32.40 -28.42 -33.06
CA SER A 54 -31.27 -27.50 -32.94
C SER A 54 -31.02 -26.76 -34.26
N GLU A 55 -31.04 -27.46 -35.40
CA GLU A 55 -30.91 -26.87 -36.74
C GLU A 55 -31.99 -25.80 -36.98
N SER A 56 -33.25 -26.10 -36.62
CA SER A 56 -34.37 -25.16 -36.76
C SER A 56 -34.22 -23.93 -35.84
N GLN A 57 -33.85 -24.13 -34.57
CA GLN A 57 -33.63 -23.04 -33.62
C GLN A 57 -32.44 -22.16 -34.00
N ILE A 58 -31.33 -22.76 -34.44
CA ILE A 58 -30.14 -22.05 -34.89
C ILE A 58 -30.47 -21.25 -36.16
N LEU A 59 -31.22 -21.81 -37.10
CA LEU A 59 -31.63 -21.11 -38.30
C LEU A 59 -32.52 -19.89 -37.97
N GLN A 60 -33.42 -20.00 -36.98
CA GLN A 60 -34.21 -18.87 -36.48
C GLN A 60 -33.36 -17.78 -35.81
N GLN A 61 -32.27 -18.16 -35.12
CA GLN A 61 -31.35 -17.22 -34.47
C GLN A 61 -30.43 -16.50 -35.46
N ILE A 62 -30.04 -17.16 -36.55
CA ILE A 62 -29.10 -16.60 -37.54
C ILE A 62 -29.79 -15.62 -38.50
N GLY A 63 -31.12 -15.69 -38.68
CA GLY A 63 -31.89 -14.64 -39.35
C GLY A 63 -33.17 -15.10 -40.03
N ASN A 64 -33.95 -14.12 -40.54
CA ASN A 64 -35.17 -14.38 -41.31
C ASN A 64 -34.82 -14.58 -42.79
N PHE A 65 -34.90 -15.83 -43.26
CA PHE A 65 -34.65 -16.21 -44.64
C PHE A 65 -35.96 -16.42 -45.42
N ASN A 66 -35.93 -16.18 -46.73
CA ASN A 66 -37.03 -16.60 -47.61
C ASN A 66 -37.00 -18.13 -47.81
N GLN A 67 -38.09 -18.73 -48.29
CA GLN A 67 -38.25 -20.19 -48.33
C GLN A 67 -37.11 -20.95 -49.04
N ALA A 68 -36.59 -20.40 -50.15
CA ALA A 68 -35.46 -21.00 -50.88
C ALA A 68 -34.11 -20.84 -50.15
N GLN A 69 -33.89 -19.69 -49.49
CA GLN A 69 -32.72 -19.46 -48.66
C GLN A 69 -32.74 -20.32 -47.39
N THR A 70 -33.92 -20.55 -46.81
CA THR A 70 -34.13 -21.40 -45.63
C THR A 70 -33.67 -22.82 -45.91
N GLU A 71 -34.09 -23.45 -47.02
CA GLU A 71 -33.69 -24.83 -47.36
C GLU A 71 -32.17 -24.95 -47.61
N GLN A 72 -31.59 -23.97 -48.31
CA GLN A 72 -30.14 -23.95 -48.57
C GLN A 72 -29.33 -23.73 -47.28
N LYS A 73 -29.73 -22.79 -46.42
CA LYS A 73 -29.06 -22.54 -45.13
C LYS A 73 -29.25 -23.69 -44.15
N PHE A 74 -30.41 -24.34 -44.15
CA PHE A 74 -30.68 -25.51 -43.31
C PHE A 74 -29.72 -26.67 -43.64
N SER A 75 -29.48 -26.94 -44.93
CA SER A 75 -28.51 -27.96 -45.36
C SER A 75 -27.07 -27.62 -44.96
N VAL A 76 -26.67 -26.34 -45.05
CA VAL A 76 -25.32 -25.89 -44.65
C VAL A 76 -25.13 -25.97 -43.13
N ILE A 77 -26.10 -25.52 -42.35
CA ILE A 77 -26.08 -25.59 -40.89
C ILE A 77 -26.00 -27.06 -40.42
N GLY A 78 -26.79 -27.96 -41.01
CA GLY A 78 -26.73 -29.38 -40.66
C GLY A 78 -25.37 -30.02 -40.97
N LYS A 79 -24.72 -29.61 -42.07
CA LYS A 79 -23.35 -30.05 -42.38
C LYS A 79 -22.35 -29.54 -41.34
N ASP A 80 -22.41 -28.27 -41.00
CA ASP A 80 -21.50 -27.61 -40.07
C ASP A 80 -21.65 -28.16 -38.64
N ILE A 81 -22.89 -28.38 -38.18
CA ILE A 81 -23.17 -29.04 -36.90
C ILE A 81 -22.56 -30.44 -36.88
N LYS A 82 -22.74 -31.23 -37.94
CA LYS A 82 -22.15 -32.57 -38.03
C LYS A 82 -20.61 -32.53 -37.96
N GLN A 83 -20.00 -31.57 -38.64
CA GLN A 83 -18.55 -31.36 -38.63
C GLN A 83 -18.04 -30.98 -37.23
N ILE A 84 -18.78 -30.13 -36.51
CA ILE A 84 -18.50 -29.80 -35.11
C ILE A 84 -18.61 -31.05 -34.22
N ILE A 85 -19.67 -31.85 -34.37
CA ILE A 85 -19.88 -33.09 -33.60
C ILE A 85 -18.72 -34.07 -33.82
N ASP A 86 -18.29 -34.25 -35.07
CA ASP A 86 -17.21 -35.18 -35.41
C ASP A 86 -15.89 -34.72 -34.77
N VAL A 87 -15.60 -33.41 -34.79
CA VAL A 87 -14.42 -32.83 -34.12
C VAL A 87 -14.51 -32.98 -32.61
N LEU A 88 -15.66 -32.71 -32.00
CA LEU A 88 -15.87 -32.89 -30.55
C LEU A 88 -15.72 -34.35 -30.12
N LYS A 89 -16.23 -35.31 -30.90
CA LYS A 89 -16.03 -36.75 -30.67
C LYS A 89 -14.55 -37.13 -30.69
N LYS A 90 -13.80 -36.64 -31.68
CA LYS A 90 -12.35 -36.85 -31.78
C LYS A 90 -11.61 -36.24 -30.60
N LEU A 91 -11.96 -35.01 -30.21
CA LEU A 91 -11.33 -34.31 -29.08
C LEU A 91 -11.60 -35.00 -27.74
N LYS A 92 -12.79 -35.56 -27.54
CA LYS A 92 -13.19 -36.23 -26.30
C LYS A 92 -12.22 -37.35 -25.91
N ASP A 93 -11.77 -38.13 -26.90
CA ASP A 93 -10.87 -39.26 -26.71
C ASP A 93 -9.39 -38.92 -26.98
N HIS A 94 -9.07 -37.65 -27.27
CA HIS A 94 -7.72 -37.20 -27.61
C HIS A 94 -6.94 -36.74 -26.37
N ASP A 95 -5.61 -36.87 -26.40
CA ASP A 95 -4.67 -36.41 -25.36
C ASP A 95 -4.92 -34.95 -24.92
N PHE A 96 -5.42 -34.11 -25.83
CA PHE A 96 -5.77 -32.71 -25.56
C PHE A 96 -6.85 -32.54 -24.48
N ASN A 97 -7.70 -33.53 -24.28
CA ASN A 97 -8.75 -33.50 -23.28
C ASN A 97 -8.37 -34.24 -21.97
N TYR A 98 -7.11 -34.68 -21.86
CA TYR A 98 -6.61 -35.41 -20.67
C TYR A 98 -5.29 -34.86 -20.12
N LYS A 99 -4.41 -34.33 -20.97
CA LYS A 99 -3.11 -33.78 -20.58
C LYS A 99 -3.20 -32.29 -20.26
N ASP A 100 -2.40 -31.84 -19.29
CA ASP A 100 -2.16 -30.43 -19.03
C ASP A 100 -1.10 -29.91 -20.01
N LEU A 101 -1.49 -29.06 -20.96
CA LEU A 101 -0.55 -28.45 -21.91
C LEU A 101 0.38 -27.42 -21.25
N SER A 102 0.03 -26.92 -20.07
CA SER A 102 0.84 -25.94 -19.36
C SER A 102 1.99 -26.51 -18.54
N SER A 103 2.11 -27.84 -18.48
CA SER A 103 3.24 -28.50 -17.82
C SER A 103 4.55 -28.31 -18.60
N GLU A 104 5.67 -28.25 -17.87
CA GLU A 104 7.02 -28.08 -18.46
C GLU A 104 7.36 -29.17 -19.49
N GLU A 105 6.82 -30.38 -19.32
CA GLU A 105 7.04 -31.51 -20.23
C GLU A 105 6.46 -31.27 -21.64
N ASN A 106 5.48 -30.35 -21.77
CA ASN A 106 4.73 -30.11 -23.00
C ASN A 106 5.06 -28.76 -23.68
N GLU A 107 6.03 -28.00 -23.17
CA GLU A 107 6.31 -26.63 -23.63
C GLU A 107 6.68 -26.57 -25.12
N GLU A 108 7.65 -27.38 -25.57
CA GLU A 108 8.11 -27.39 -26.97
C GLU A 108 6.97 -27.77 -27.94
N SER A 109 6.15 -28.74 -27.56
CA SER A 109 5.00 -29.18 -28.36
C SER A 109 3.91 -28.10 -28.43
N THR A 110 3.70 -27.37 -27.33
CA THR A 110 2.73 -26.27 -27.23
C THR A 110 3.15 -25.09 -28.12
N LEU A 111 4.43 -24.71 -28.12
CA LEU A 111 4.94 -23.65 -29.00
C LEU A 111 4.83 -24.02 -30.49
N SER A 112 5.17 -25.26 -30.83
CA SER A 112 5.00 -25.77 -32.20
C SER A 112 3.54 -25.70 -32.65
N LEU A 113 2.62 -26.13 -31.77
CA LEU A 113 1.19 -26.04 -32.01
C LEU A 113 0.73 -24.59 -32.24
N ILE A 114 1.07 -23.68 -31.32
CA ILE A 114 0.70 -22.25 -31.44
C ILE A 114 1.12 -21.69 -32.80
N ASN A 115 2.33 -21.99 -33.26
CA ASN A 115 2.81 -21.49 -34.54
C ASN A 115 1.99 -21.99 -35.75
N SER A 116 1.35 -23.16 -35.65
CA SER A 116 0.50 -23.71 -36.71
C SER A 116 -0.92 -23.14 -36.74
N ILE A 117 -1.45 -22.68 -35.58
CA ILE A 117 -2.87 -22.28 -35.47
C ILE A 117 -3.10 -20.78 -35.25
N LYS A 118 -2.09 -20.01 -34.78
CA LYS A 118 -2.24 -18.61 -34.36
C LYS A 118 -2.78 -17.65 -35.42
N ASP A 119 -2.57 -17.95 -36.70
CA ASP A 119 -2.99 -17.08 -37.81
C ASP A 119 -4.40 -17.46 -38.33
N ASN A 120 -5.02 -18.51 -37.79
CA ASN A 120 -6.33 -18.97 -38.23
C ASN A 120 -7.45 -18.49 -37.30
N ARG A 121 -8.19 -17.48 -37.75
CA ARG A 121 -9.30 -16.88 -37.01
C ARG A 121 -10.42 -17.88 -36.63
N ARG A 122 -10.74 -18.83 -37.51
CA ARG A 122 -11.80 -19.83 -37.26
C ARG A 122 -11.39 -20.79 -36.14
N ILE A 123 -10.12 -21.21 -36.13
CA ILE A 123 -9.57 -22.04 -35.05
C ILE A 123 -9.58 -21.28 -33.73
N ILE A 124 -9.16 -20.00 -33.71
CA ILE A 124 -9.22 -19.15 -32.50
C ILE A 124 -10.65 -19.07 -31.95
N GLN A 125 -11.64 -18.87 -32.82
CA GLN A 125 -13.05 -18.80 -32.41
C GLN A 125 -13.59 -20.14 -31.93
N PHE A 126 -13.13 -21.25 -32.52
CA PHE A 126 -13.47 -22.58 -32.04
C PHE A 126 -12.83 -22.88 -30.67
N LEU A 127 -11.60 -22.43 -30.41
CA LEU A 127 -11.01 -22.50 -29.07
C LEU A 127 -11.82 -21.71 -28.05
N GLN A 128 -12.32 -20.51 -28.40
CA GLN A 128 -13.23 -19.75 -27.55
C GLN A 128 -14.55 -20.51 -27.29
N PHE A 129 -15.10 -21.15 -28.33
CA PHE A 129 -16.28 -22.01 -28.20
C PHE A 129 -16.05 -23.18 -27.24
N LEU A 130 -14.90 -23.86 -27.31
CA LEU A 130 -14.52 -24.93 -26.37
C LEU A 130 -14.43 -24.44 -24.92
N VAL A 131 -13.93 -23.21 -24.69
CA VAL A 131 -13.91 -22.60 -23.35
C VAL A 131 -15.33 -22.45 -22.80
N HIS A 132 -16.28 -21.96 -23.62
CA HIS A 132 -17.67 -21.79 -23.16
C HIS A 132 -18.42 -23.11 -22.97
N LEU A 133 -18.12 -24.14 -23.76
CA LEU A 133 -18.70 -25.49 -23.59
C LEU A 133 -18.43 -26.09 -22.20
N THR A 134 -17.35 -25.69 -21.53
CA THR A 134 -17.06 -26.14 -20.15
C THR A 134 -18.14 -25.77 -19.13
N SER A 135 -18.96 -24.77 -19.43
CA SER A 135 -20.12 -24.40 -18.59
C SER A 135 -21.28 -25.40 -18.71
N ILE A 136 -21.29 -26.21 -19.77
CA ILE A 136 -22.38 -27.12 -20.15
C ILE A 136 -21.97 -28.58 -19.94
N ASP A 137 -20.85 -28.99 -20.54
CA ASP A 137 -20.38 -30.39 -20.57
C ASP A 137 -19.10 -30.55 -19.76
N GLU A 138 -19.18 -31.32 -18.67
CA GLU A 138 -18.05 -31.54 -17.76
C GLU A 138 -16.95 -32.41 -18.39
N THR A 139 -17.28 -33.22 -19.39
CA THR A 139 -16.31 -34.10 -20.05
C THR A 139 -15.30 -33.32 -20.90
N LEU A 140 -15.56 -32.05 -21.19
CA LEU A 140 -14.70 -31.19 -22.02
C LEU A 140 -13.90 -30.15 -21.21
N ILE A 141 -13.95 -30.20 -19.87
CA ILE A 141 -13.31 -29.20 -19.01
C ILE A 141 -11.81 -29.06 -19.30
N GLN A 142 -11.08 -30.18 -19.41
CA GLN A 142 -9.63 -30.11 -19.66
C GLN A 142 -9.31 -29.58 -21.06
N GLY A 143 -10.04 -30.00 -22.09
CA GLY A 143 -9.90 -29.47 -23.45
C GLY A 143 -10.22 -27.97 -23.53
N GLY A 144 -11.25 -27.50 -22.83
CA GLY A 144 -11.54 -26.07 -22.69
C GLY A 144 -10.46 -25.31 -21.92
N SER A 145 -9.89 -25.91 -20.88
CA SER A 145 -8.79 -25.34 -20.09
C SER A 145 -7.53 -25.13 -20.95
N ASN A 146 -7.16 -26.15 -21.71
CA ASN A 146 -6.08 -26.11 -22.69
C ASN A 146 -6.35 -25.07 -23.79
N SER A 147 -7.59 -24.93 -24.23
CA SER A 147 -7.99 -23.92 -25.20
C SER A 147 -7.77 -22.50 -24.66
N LEU A 148 -8.16 -22.23 -23.40
CA LEU A 148 -7.95 -20.93 -22.76
C LEU A 148 -6.46 -20.60 -22.57
N TYR A 149 -5.65 -21.61 -22.22
CA TYR A 149 -4.19 -21.46 -22.13
C TYR A 149 -3.56 -21.10 -23.47
N LEU A 150 -3.92 -21.79 -24.55
CA LEU A 150 -3.44 -21.49 -25.90
C LEU A 150 -3.83 -20.07 -26.33
N LEU A 151 -5.08 -19.65 -26.07
CA LEU A 151 -5.55 -18.29 -26.36
C LEU A 151 -4.74 -17.23 -25.61
N SER A 152 -4.41 -17.50 -24.33
CA SER A 152 -3.55 -16.64 -23.52
C SER A 152 -2.14 -16.51 -24.10
N LEU A 153 -1.49 -17.63 -24.45
CA LEU A 153 -0.15 -17.63 -25.04
C LEU A 153 -0.09 -16.97 -26.43
N MET A 154 -1.14 -17.15 -27.23
CA MET A 154 -1.30 -16.47 -28.51
C MET A 154 -1.55 -14.97 -28.37
N LYS A 155 -1.74 -14.46 -27.14
CA LYS A 155 -2.07 -13.06 -26.84
C LYS A 155 -3.33 -12.58 -27.57
N VAL A 156 -4.30 -13.48 -27.70
CA VAL A 156 -5.63 -13.10 -28.17
C VAL A 156 -6.22 -12.11 -27.17
N ASP A 157 -6.83 -11.03 -27.67
CA ASP A 157 -7.52 -10.09 -26.79
C ASP A 157 -8.79 -10.75 -26.24
N LEU A 158 -8.75 -11.10 -24.95
CA LEU A 158 -9.86 -11.71 -24.24
C LEU A 158 -10.67 -10.67 -23.46
N SER A 159 -10.35 -9.37 -23.56
CA SER A 159 -11.07 -8.32 -22.85
C SER A 159 -12.55 -8.24 -23.27
N ASN A 160 -13.41 -7.81 -22.34
CA ASN A 160 -14.86 -7.65 -22.53
C ASN A 160 -15.63 -8.93 -22.90
N ASN A 161 -15.03 -10.12 -22.80
CA ASN A 161 -15.71 -11.39 -23.07
C ASN A 161 -16.55 -11.86 -21.88
N ASN A 162 -17.59 -12.66 -22.16
CA ASN A 162 -18.48 -13.24 -21.15
C ASN A 162 -18.11 -14.69 -20.82
N PHE A 163 -17.35 -14.90 -19.75
CA PHE A 163 -16.92 -16.20 -19.20
C PHE A 163 -17.82 -16.67 -18.04
N GLU A 164 -19.13 -16.44 -18.13
CA GLU A 164 -20.07 -16.86 -17.10
C GLU A 164 -20.13 -18.41 -17.00
N ASN A 165 -20.17 -18.92 -15.78
CA ASN A 165 -20.33 -20.34 -15.43
C ASN A 165 -19.28 -21.30 -16.00
N ILE A 166 -18.21 -20.82 -16.63
CA ILE A 166 -17.16 -21.69 -17.19
C ILE A 166 -16.46 -22.48 -16.09
N LYS A 167 -15.96 -23.66 -16.45
CA LYS A 167 -15.18 -24.53 -15.56
C LYS A 167 -13.81 -24.75 -16.18
N ILE A 168 -12.76 -24.34 -15.48
CA ILE A 168 -11.37 -24.52 -15.94
C ILE A 168 -10.60 -25.23 -14.83
N GLN A 169 -9.73 -26.16 -15.23
CA GLN A 169 -8.88 -26.88 -14.28
C GLN A 169 -7.51 -27.22 -14.85
N ASN A 170 -6.55 -27.45 -13.95
CA ASN A 170 -5.22 -28.00 -14.27
C ASN A 170 -4.59 -27.30 -15.48
N THR A 171 -4.40 -25.99 -15.36
CA THR A 171 -3.85 -25.19 -16.46
C THR A 171 -3.20 -23.89 -15.96
N SER A 172 -2.57 -23.16 -16.86
CA SER A 172 -1.90 -21.89 -16.59
C SER A 172 -2.55 -20.77 -17.38
N LEU A 173 -2.82 -19.65 -16.73
CA LEU A 173 -3.33 -18.40 -17.32
C LEU A 173 -2.34 -17.25 -17.05
N VAL A 174 -1.06 -17.59 -16.92
CA VAL A 174 -0.02 -16.62 -16.56
C VAL A 174 0.03 -15.49 -17.57
N GLY A 175 -0.09 -14.26 -17.09
CA GLY A 175 -0.02 -13.06 -17.91
C GLY A 175 -1.26 -12.76 -18.76
N ALA A 176 -2.33 -13.56 -18.66
CA ALA A 176 -3.54 -13.41 -19.46
C ALA A 176 -4.25 -12.06 -19.19
N ASN A 177 -4.86 -11.50 -20.24
CA ASN A 177 -5.54 -10.20 -20.18
C ASN A 177 -7.07 -10.35 -20.25
N PHE A 178 -7.75 -10.16 -19.12
CA PHE A 178 -9.19 -10.33 -18.96
C PHE A 178 -9.88 -9.07 -18.46
N VAL A 179 -9.41 -7.90 -18.89
CA VAL A 179 -10.00 -6.60 -18.54
C VAL A 179 -11.49 -6.58 -18.89
N ARG A 180 -12.34 -6.14 -17.95
CA ARG A 180 -13.79 -6.00 -18.12
C ARG A 180 -14.53 -7.28 -18.52
N CYS A 181 -13.97 -8.45 -18.25
CA CYS A 181 -14.67 -9.71 -18.50
C CYS A 181 -15.68 -10.02 -17.42
N ASN A 182 -16.68 -10.86 -17.74
CA ASN A 182 -17.60 -11.41 -16.75
C ASN A 182 -17.22 -12.87 -16.44
N PHE A 183 -16.86 -13.17 -15.20
CA PHE A 183 -16.54 -14.51 -14.70
C PHE A 183 -17.59 -15.03 -13.72
N SER A 184 -18.80 -14.47 -13.71
CA SER A 184 -19.80 -14.82 -12.71
C SER A 184 -20.15 -16.32 -12.77
N GLY A 185 -20.28 -16.99 -11.62
CA GLY A 185 -20.54 -18.43 -11.49
C GLY A 185 -19.39 -19.34 -11.93
N SER A 186 -18.26 -18.79 -12.40
CA SER A 186 -17.14 -19.59 -12.90
C SER A 186 -16.46 -20.40 -11.80
N GLN A 187 -15.88 -21.52 -12.20
CA GLN A 187 -15.11 -22.41 -11.33
C GLN A 187 -13.71 -22.59 -11.91
N LEU A 188 -12.69 -22.21 -11.15
CA LEU A 188 -11.29 -22.46 -11.49
C LEU A 188 -10.71 -23.40 -10.45
N ASN A 189 -10.10 -24.52 -10.84
CA ASN A 189 -9.48 -25.44 -9.89
C ASN A 189 -8.06 -25.81 -10.30
N ASN A 190 -7.08 -25.62 -9.42
CA ASN A 190 -5.67 -25.90 -9.73
C ASN A 190 -5.20 -25.13 -10.98
N VAL A 191 -5.41 -23.80 -10.95
CA VAL A 191 -5.10 -22.90 -12.07
C VAL A 191 -4.04 -21.90 -11.62
N ASN A 192 -2.98 -21.76 -12.42
CA ASN A 192 -1.96 -20.73 -12.21
C ASN A 192 -2.43 -19.41 -12.82
N ILE A 193 -2.65 -18.38 -12.00
CA ILE A 193 -3.12 -17.07 -12.45
C ILE A 193 -2.07 -15.97 -12.25
N ASN A 194 -0.79 -16.32 -12.16
CA ASN A 194 0.28 -15.34 -11.94
C ASN A 194 0.22 -14.25 -13.00
N GLY A 195 0.12 -13.01 -12.55
CA GLY A 195 0.22 -11.88 -13.46
C GLY A 195 -0.97 -11.66 -14.40
N ILE A 196 -2.12 -12.30 -14.12
CA ILE A 196 -3.39 -12.08 -14.81
C ILE A 196 -3.86 -10.63 -14.62
N ASN A 197 -4.54 -10.07 -15.63
CA ASN A 197 -5.17 -8.77 -15.55
C ASN A 197 -6.71 -8.91 -15.54
N LEU A 198 -7.32 -8.59 -14.41
CA LEU A 198 -8.76 -8.63 -14.13
C LEU A 198 -9.34 -7.22 -13.89
N ASN A 199 -8.67 -6.17 -14.37
CA ASN A 199 -9.12 -4.81 -14.10
C ASN A 199 -10.54 -4.59 -14.64
N GLY A 200 -11.42 -4.08 -13.78
CA GLY A 200 -12.82 -3.82 -14.10
C GLY A 200 -13.67 -5.07 -14.38
N SER A 201 -13.21 -6.28 -14.05
CA SER A 201 -13.93 -7.53 -14.35
C SER A 201 -14.97 -7.88 -13.29
N LEU A 202 -15.99 -8.66 -13.65
CA LEU A 202 -17.09 -9.06 -12.77
C LEU A 202 -16.89 -10.50 -12.27
N LEU A 203 -16.85 -10.70 -10.94
CA LEU A 203 -16.64 -12.00 -10.30
C LEU A 203 -17.72 -12.28 -9.24
N LEU A 204 -18.93 -12.63 -9.68
CA LEU A 204 -20.05 -12.94 -8.79
C LEU A 204 -20.22 -14.45 -8.63
N ASN A 205 -20.39 -14.96 -7.41
CA ASN A 205 -20.60 -16.39 -7.11
C ASN A 205 -19.50 -17.35 -7.66
N CYS A 206 -18.25 -16.90 -7.73
CA CYS A 206 -17.15 -17.72 -8.26
C CYS A 206 -16.66 -18.79 -7.27
N LYS A 207 -16.14 -19.92 -7.77
CA LYS A 207 -15.47 -20.95 -6.96
C LYS A 207 -14.08 -21.24 -7.51
N TRP A 208 -13.11 -20.44 -7.09
CA TRP A 208 -11.73 -20.53 -7.52
C TRP A 208 -10.88 -21.17 -6.42
N LYS A 209 -10.47 -22.43 -6.61
CA LYS A 209 -9.80 -23.26 -5.61
C LYS A 209 -8.42 -23.69 -6.10
N ASN A 210 -7.50 -23.89 -5.15
CA ASN A 210 -6.12 -24.27 -5.43
C ASN A 210 -5.44 -23.33 -6.45
N LEU A 211 -5.71 -22.02 -6.36
CA LEU A 211 -5.08 -21.04 -7.23
C LEU A 211 -3.58 -20.98 -6.94
N ILE A 212 -2.78 -21.03 -8.00
CA ILE A 212 -1.35 -20.74 -7.89
C ILE A 212 -1.20 -19.25 -8.18
N ILE A 213 -0.91 -18.51 -7.11
CA ILE A 213 -0.54 -17.08 -7.15
C ILE A 213 0.79 -16.95 -6.42
N GLN A 214 1.85 -16.68 -7.15
CA GLN A 214 3.10 -16.16 -6.62
C GLN A 214 2.99 -14.65 -6.67
N GLU A 215 2.70 -14.02 -5.53
CA GLU A 215 3.09 -12.62 -5.38
C GLU A 215 4.61 -12.59 -5.56
N LEU A 216 5.07 -11.99 -6.67
CA LEU A 216 6.50 -11.82 -6.99
C LEU A 216 7.24 -10.87 -6.02
N ASN A 217 6.68 -10.66 -4.81
CA ASN A 217 7.10 -9.63 -3.87
C ASN A 217 7.76 -10.20 -2.62
N GLN A 218 7.84 -11.52 -2.43
CA GLN A 218 8.53 -12.12 -1.28
C GLN A 218 9.39 -13.33 -1.67
N LEU A 219 10.69 -13.22 -1.48
CA LEU A 219 11.67 -14.29 -1.68
C LEU A 219 11.95 -14.96 -0.33
N ASN A 220 11.44 -16.18 -0.19
CA ASN A 220 11.59 -16.99 1.02
C ASN A 220 12.65 -18.07 0.81
N GLY A 221 13.53 -18.26 1.79
CA GLY A 221 14.54 -19.33 1.74
C GLY A 221 15.73 -19.16 2.67
N HIS A 222 15.89 -18.01 3.31
CA HIS A 222 16.77 -17.86 4.47
C HIS A 222 16.09 -18.39 5.74
N THR A 223 16.87 -18.89 6.68
CA THR A 223 16.37 -19.42 7.98
C THR A 223 16.69 -18.50 9.16
N HIS A 224 17.22 -17.31 8.87
CA HIS A 224 17.48 -16.24 9.83
C HIS A 224 17.47 -14.88 9.11
N TYR A 225 17.54 -13.80 9.89
CA TYR A 225 17.57 -12.40 9.47
C TYR A 225 18.37 -12.15 8.20
N VAL A 226 17.75 -11.46 7.24
CA VAL A 226 18.42 -11.05 6.00
C VAL A 226 19.04 -9.68 6.21
N CYS A 227 20.35 -9.64 6.35
CA CYS A 227 21.08 -8.44 6.80
C CYS A 227 21.54 -7.55 5.66
N THR A 228 21.65 -8.09 4.45
CA THR A 228 22.15 -7.36 3.29
C THR A 228 21.51 -7.90 2.03
N VAL A 229 21.11 -7.00 1.14
CA VAL A 229 20.63 -7.31 -0.21
C VAL A 229 21.32 -6.39 -1.23
N CYS A 230 21.66 -6.91 -2.41
CA CYS A 230 22.11 -6.08 -3.52
C CYS A 230 21.74 -6.68 -4.88
N PHE A 231 21.47 -5.81 -5.85
CA PHE A 231 21.26 -6.22 -7.24
C PHE A 231 22.58 -6.41 -7.97
N SER A 232 22.61 -7.35 -8.91
CA SER A 232 23.62 -7.40 -9.94
C SER A 232 23.53 -6.16 -10.84
N PRO A 233 24.64 -5.71 -11.46
CA PRO A 233 24.65 -4.50 -12.31
C PRO A 233 23.64 -4.54 -13.49
N ASN A 234 23.28 -5.74 -13.95
CA ASN A 234 22.28 -5.94 -15.00
C ASN A 234 20.82 -6.04 -14.47
N GLY A 235 20.61 -5.97 -13.16
CA GLY A 235 19.29 -6.01 -12.53
C GLY A 235 18.59 -7.37 -12.50
N ASN A 236 19.19 -8.42 -13.08
CA ASN A 236 18.52 -9.72 -13.24
C ASN A 236 18.70 -10.65 -12.04
N THR A 237 19.63 -10.36 -11.13
CA THR A 237 19.95 -11.24 -9.99
C THR A 237 20.06 -10.41 -8.72
N ILE A 238 19.51 -10.92 -7.62
CA ILE A 238 19.73 -10.38 -6.27
C ILE A 238 20.65 -11.32 -5.52
N ALA A 239 21.63 -10.78 -4.81
CA ALA A 239 22.38 -11.48 -3.79
C ALA A 239 21.90 -11.04 -2.41
N SER A 240 21.71 -12.01 -1.52
CA SER A 240 21.35 -11.75 -0.12
C SER A 240 22.29 -12.49 0.84
N GLY A 241 22.63 -11.84 1.94
CA GLY A 241 23.40 -12.42 3.04
C GLY A 241 22.59 -12.43 4.33
N SER A 242 22.72 -13.51 5.10
CA SER A 242 21.93 -13.74 6.32
C SER A 242 22.76 -14.20 7.51
N PHE A 243 22.18 -14.07 8.69
CA PHE A 243 22.67 -14.68 9.94
C PHE A 243 22.58 -16.20 9.94
N ASP A 244 21.90 -16.81 8.96
CA ASP A 244 21.95 -18.26 8.73
C ASP A 244 23.28 -18.74 8.12
N LYS A 245 24.23 -17.81 7.91
CA LYS A 245 25.58 -18.03 7.38
C LYS A 245 25.62 -18.26 5.86
N SER A 246 24.48 -18.19 5.19
CA SER A 246 24.39 -18.43 3.76
C SER A 246 24.33 -17.14 2.95
N ILE A 247 24.73 -17.27 1.70
CA ILE A 247 24.50 -16.28 0.65
C ILE A 247 23.59 -16.93 -0.38
N LEU A 248 22.47 -16.29 -0.69
CA LEU A 248 21.52 -16.78 -1.69
C LEU A 248 21.52 -15.86 -2.90
N LEU A 249 21.46 -16.46 -4.08
CA LEU A 249 21.27 -15.77 -5.36
C LEU A 249 19.85 -16.03 -5.85
N TRP A 250 19.15 -14.97 -6.23
CA TRP A 250 17.75 -15.00 -6.64
C TRP A 250 17.59 -14.47 -8.04
N ASP A 251 16.67 -15.05 -8.80
CA ASP A 251 16.28 -14.51 -10.09
C ASP A 251 15.20 -13.45 -9.88
N VAL A 252 15.46 -12.23 -10.37
CA VAL A 252 14.56 -11.11 -10.14
C VAL A 252 13.24 -11.28 -10.90
N LYS A 253 13.27 -11.94 -12.06
CA LYS A 253 12.09 -12.09 -12.91
C LYS A 253 11.15 -13.16 -12.38
N THR A 254 11.70 -14.28 -11.89
CA THR A 254 10.91 -15.43 -11.43
C THR A 254 10.71 -15.48 -9.92
N GLY A 255 11.50 -14.72 -9.15
CA GLY A 255 11.52 -14.80 -7.69
C GLY A 255 12.12 -16.10 -7.14
N GLN A 256 12.67 -16.96 -7.99
CA GLN A 256 13.21 -18.24 -7.58
C GLN A 256 14.68 -18.15 -7.14
N LYS A 257 15.05 -19.01 -6.19
CA LYS A 257 16.44 -19.20 -5.76
C LYS A 257 17.24 -19.85 -6.89
N LYS A 258 18.23 -19.12 -7.43
CA LYS A 258 19.17 -19.61 -8.47
C LYS A 258 20.27 -20.48 -7.88
N ALA A 259 20.78 -20.09 -6.71
CA ALA A 259 21.91 -20.75 -6.08
C ALA A 259 22.02 -20.40 -4.59
N LYS A 260 22.77 -21.25 -3.87
CA LYS A 260 23.33 -20.97 -2.56
C LYS A 260 24.85 -20.99 -2.69
N LEU A 261 25.53 -20.01 -2.12
CA LEU A 261 26.99 -19.99 -2.02
C LEU A 261 27.35 -20.37 -0.59
N ASP A 262 27.87 -21.58 -0.43
CA ASP A 262 28.27 -22.14 0.86
C ASP A 262 29.77 -21.93 1.07
N GLY A 263 30.15 -21.27 2.18
CA GLY A 263 31.56 -21.12 2.56
C GLY A 263 31.82 -20.26 3.80
N HIS A 264 30.86 -19.45 4.22
CA HIS A 264 30.92 -18.81 5.54
C HIS A 264 30.39 -19.75 6.64
N SER A 265 31.09 -19.80 7.76
CA SER A 265 30.71 -20.51 8.99
C SER A 265 30.04 -19.60 10.04
N GLY A 266 30.06 -18.28 9.80
CA GLY A 266 29.48 -17.23 10.64
C GLY A 266 28.54 -16.28 9.87
N TYR A 267 27.94 -15.32 10.59
CA TYR A 267 26.97 -14.37 10.05
C TYR A 267 27.52 -13.54 8.90
N VAL A 268 26.76 -13.41 7.81
CA VAL A 268 27.14 -12.60 6.65
C VAL A 268 26.59 -11.19 6.84
N TYR A 269 27.48 -10.19 6.89
CA TYR A 269 27.09 -8.80 7.17
C TYR A 269 26.92 -7.94 5.92
N SER A 270 27.70 -8.19 4.87
CA SER A 270 27.66 -7.38 3.64
C SER A 270 27.94 -8.25 2.43
N VAL A 271 27.19 -8.02 1.35
CA VAL A 271 27.44 -8.60 0.02
C VAL A 271 27.42 -7.50 -1.03
N CYS A 272 28.30 -7.57 -2.02
CA CYS A 272 28.42 -6.55 -3.06
C CYS A 272 28.90 -7.19 -4.37
N PHE A 273 28.24 -6.89 -5.49
CA PHE A 273 28.71 -7.29 -6.82
C PHE A 273 29.84 -6.38 -7.30
N SER A 274 30.79 -6.93 -8.05
CA SER A 274 31.70 -6.13 -8.86
C SER A 274 30.92 -5.37 -9.95
N PRO A 275 31.43 -4.23 -10.45
CA PRO A 275 30.75 -3.42 -11.46
C PRO A 275 30.41 -4.17 -12.76
N ASP A 276 31.20 -5.20 -13.10
CA ASP A 276 30.96 -6.09 -14.25
C ASP A 276 29.98 -7.24 -13.95
N GLY A 277 29.59 -7.43 -12.70
CA GLY A 277 28.67 -8.47 -12.23
C GLY A 277 29.27 -9.88 -12.17
N ASN A 278 30.55 -10.07 -12.51
CA ASN A 278 31.17 -11.40 -12.59
C ASN A 278 31.64 -11.92 -11.24
N THR A 279 31.93 -11.03 -10.29
CA THR A 279 32.44 -11.36 -8.96
C THR A 279 31.47 -10.85 -7.90
N LEU A 280 31.19 -11.67 -6.88
CA LEU A 280 30.48 -11.24 -5.68
C LEU A 280 31.46 -11.24 -4.51
N ALA A 281 31.55 -10.15 -3.76
CA ALA A 281 32.27 -10.11 -2.49
C ALA A 281 31.29 -10.29 -1.34
N SER A 282 31.68 -11.04 -0.32
CA SER A 282 30.95 -11.18 0.94
C SER A 282 31.88 -11.08 2.13
N CYS A 283 31.40 -10.49 3.22
CA CYS A 283 32.15 -10.46 4.48
C CYS A 283 31.33 -10.97 5.65
N SER A 284 32.03 -11.61 6.60
CA SER A 284 31.40 -12.32 7.72
C SER A 284 32.10 -12.03 9.05
N VAL A 285 31.39 -12.33 10.14
CA VAL A 285 31.92 -12.29 11.52
C VAL A 285 33.10 -13.24 11.71
N GLU A 286 33.29 -14.25 10.86
CA GLU A 286 34.38 -15.23 10.97
C GLU A 286 35.76 -14.70 10.53
N LYS A 287 35.90 -13.38 10.37
CA LYS A 287 37.15 -12.70 9.97
C LYS A 287 37.62 -12.97 8.55
N SER A 288 36.70 -13.35 7.67
CA SER A 288 36.98 -13.60 6.26
C SER A 288 36.21 -12.64 5.34
N ILE A 289 36.84 -12.32 4.21
CA ILE A 289 36.15 -11.79 3.03
C ILE A 289 36.30 -12.86 1.94
N LEU A 290 35.21 -13.25 1.31
CA LEU A 290 35.18 -14.24 0.24
C LEU A 290 34.82 -13.56 -1.08
N LEU A 291 35.56 -13.90 -2.13
CA LEU A 291 35.26 -13.51 -3.51
C LEU A 291 34.74 -14.72 -4.26
N TRP A 292 33.55 -14.60 -4.83
CA TRP A 292 32.84 -15.66 -5.53
C TRP A 292 32.76 -15.35 -7.01
N ASP A 293 32.91 -16.37 -7.84
CA ASP A 293 32.59 -16.29 -9.25
C ASP A 293 31.09 -16.50 -9.42
N VAL A 294 30.38 -15.50 -9.93
CA VAL A 294 28.91 -15.52 -10.00
C VAL A 294 28.41 -16.57 -11.00
N LYS A 295 29.18 -16.79 -12.08
CA LYS A 295 28.80 -17.71 -13.16
C LYS A 295 29.00 -19.17 -12.77
N THR A 296 30.18 -19.50 -12.24
CA THR A 296 30.55 -20.86 -11.82
C THR A 296 30.09 -21.20 -10.40
N ARG A 297 29.74 -20.19 -9.60
CA ARG A 297 29.29 -20.30 -8.20
C ARG A 297 30.38 -20.84 -7.26
N GLN A 298 31.64 -20.74 -7.68
CA GLN A 298 32.79 -21.22 -6.94
C GLN A 298 33.51 -20.08 -6.22
N LEU A 299 34.21 -20.41 -5.14
CA LEU A 299 35.09 -19.47 -4.45
C LEU A 299 36.30 -19.15 -5.33
N LYS A 300 36.50 -17.87 -5.68
CA LYS A 300 37.67 -17.38 -6.43
C LYS A 300 38.86 -17.14 -5.52
N ALA A 301 38.61 -16.48 -4.39
CA ALA A 301 39.67 -16.10 -3.45
C ALA A 301 39.09 -15.90 -2.05
N LYS A 302 39.92 -16.19 -1.05
CA LYS A 302 39.67 -15.84 0.35
C LYS A 302 40.68 -14.77 0.75
N LEU A 303 40.19 -13.63 1.21
CA LEU A 303 41.01 -12.53 1.71
C LEU A 303 41.06 -12.65 3.24
N ASP A 304 42.13 -13.24 3.74
CA ASP A 304 42.28 -13.49 5.17
C ASP A 304 42.62 -12.20 5.93
N GLY A 305 41.70 -11.83 6.82
CA GLY A 305 41.86 -10.81 7.83
C GLY A 305 42.04 -11.40 9.21
N TYR A 306 42.61 -10.63 10.13
CA TYR A 306 42.70 -11.03 11.54
C TYR A 306 41.58 -10.40 12.39
N THR A 307 40.52 -9.88 11.75
CA THR A 307 39.46 -9.07 12.40
C THR A 307 38.09 -9.28 11.75
N ASN A 308 37.02 -8.93 12.46
CA ASN A 308 35.65 -9.02 11.93
C ASN A 308 35.40 -7.88 10.93
N TYR A 309 34.72 -8.17 9.82
CA TYR A 309 34.41 -7.20 8.77
C TYR A 309 32.91 -6.89 8.73
N TYR A 310 32.56 -5.61 8.66
CA TYR A 310 31.16 -5.16 8.66
C TYR A 310 30.66 -4.73 7.28
N SER A 311 31.54 -4.23 6.41
CA SER A 311 31.16 -3.70 5.10
C SER A 311 32.26 -3.96 4.09
N VAL A 312 31.86 -4.32 2.87
CA VAL A 312 32.73 -4.45 1.70
C VAL A 312 32.12 -3.73 0.51
N PHE A 313 32.95 -3.03 -0.27
CA PHE A 313 32.48 -2.27 -1.44
C PHE A 313 33.55 -2.22 -2.53
N PHE A 314 33.18 -2.51 -3.77
CA PHE A 314 34.10 -2.43 -4.92
C PHE A 314 34.30 -0.98 -5.36
N SER A 315 35.51 -0.67 -5.84
CA SER A 315 35.74 0.55 -6.61
C SER A 315 34.96 0.48 -7.94
N PRO A 316 34.58 1.63 -8.53
CA PRO A 316 33.83 1.66 -9.80
C PRO A 316 34.53 0.97 -10.98
N ASP A 317 35.86 0.85 -10.94
CA ASP A 317 36.66 0.12 -11.93
C ASP A 317 36.78 -1.40 -11.63
N GLY A 318 36.27 -1.87 -10.49
CA GLY A 318 36.28 -3.26 -10.05
C GLY A 318 37.64 -3.80 -9.59
N ASN A 319 38.71 -3.01 -9.64
CA ASN A 319 40.07 -3.49 -9.37
C ASN A 319 40.45 -3.48 -7.88
N THR A 320 39.71 -2.71 -7.07
CA THR A 320 39.98 -2.54 -5.65
C THR A 320 38.73 -2.84 -4.85
N LEU A 321 38.87 -3.60 -3.77
CA LEU A 321 37.82 -3.78 -2.78
C LEU A 321 38.19 -3.01 -1.52
N ALA A 322 37.29 -2.19 -1.00
CA ALA A 322 37.44 -1.59 0.33
C ALA A 322 36.68 -2.42 1.37
N SER A 323 37.24 -2.54 2.57
CA SER A 323 36.58 -3.21 3.69
C SER A 323 36.68 -2.40 4.98
N GLY A 324 35.57 -2.27 5.69
CA GLY A 324 35.50 -1.70 7.04
C GLY A 324 35.50 -2.78 8.11
N SER A 325 36.29 -2.58 9.17
CA SER A 325 36.62 -3.61 10.15
C SER A 325 36.39 -3.21 11.61
N PHE A 326 36.22 -4.23 12.46
CA PHE A 326 36.14 -4.09 13.93
C PHE A 326 37.45 -3.61 14.56
N ASP A 327 38.60 -3.84 13.92
CA ASP A 327 39.89 -3.35 14.44
C ASP A 327 40.15 -1.87 14.12
N LYS A 328 39.11 -1.13 13.71
CA LYS A 328 39.12 0.30 13.35
C LYS A 328 39.80 0.60 12.01
N SER A 329 40.28 -0.42 11.31
CA SER A 329 40.97 -0.24 10.04
C SER A 329 40.02 -0.21 8.86
N ILE A 330 40.47 0.49 7.81
CA ILE A 330 39.93 0.37 6.47
C ILE A 330 41.03 -0.26 5.61
N LEU A 331 40.75 -1.42 5.03
CA LEU A 331 41.70 -2.13 4.17
C LEU A 331 41.27 -2.01 2.71
N LEU A 332 42.25 -1.79 1.84
CA LEU A 332 42.09 -1.84 0.40
C LEU A 332 42.75 -3.11 -0.12
N TRP A 333 42.02 -3.88 -0.91
CA TRP A 333 42.46 -5.17 -1.44
C TRP A 333 42.54 -5.09 -2.96
N ASP A 334 43.55 -5.73 -3.53
CA ASP A 334 43.58 -5.98 -4.96
C ASP A 334 42.68 -7.17 -5.28
N VAL A 335 41.67 -6.95 -6.13
CA VAL A 335 40.66 -7.98 -6.43
C VAL A 335 41.26 -9.12 -7.25
N LYS A 336 42.28 -8.84 -8.07
CA LYS A 336 42.90 -9.83 -8.95
C LYS A 336 43.87 -10.73 -8.20
N THR A 337 44.67 -10.15 -7.30
CA THR A 337 45.69 -10.92 -6.55
C THR A 337 45.22 -11.37 -5.16
N GLY A 338 44.16 -10.77 -4.63
CA GLY A 338 43.68 -10.97 -3.26
C GLY A 338 44.58 -10.37 -2.19
N GLN A 339 45.61 -9.60 -2.56
CA GLN A 339 46.57 -9.02 -1.62
C GLN A 339 46.13 -7.66 -1.10
N LYS A 340 46.59 -7.31 0.11
CA LYS A 340 46.35 -5.98 0.72
C LYS A 340 47.14 -4.92 -0.06
N LYS A 341 46.44 -3.96 -0.68
CA LYS A 341 47.01 -2.79 -1.37
C LYS A 341 47.42 -1.68 -0.43
N ALA A 342 46.60 -1.43 0.59
CA ALA A 342 46.83 -0.38 1.57
C ALA A 342 45.95 -0.55 2.81
N LYS A 343 46.34 0.14 3.88
CA LYS A 343 45.55 0.37 5.07
C LYS A 343 45.35 1.88 5.23
N LEU A 344 44.14 2.32 5.52
CA LEU A 344 43.83 3.70 5.87
C LEU A 344 43.59 3.76 7.38
N ASP A 345 44.47 4.45 8.09
CA ASP A 345 44.42 4.63 9.53
C ASP A 345 43.88 6.04 9.85
N GLY A 346 42.85 6.13 10.71
CA GLY A 346 42.29 7.41 11.14
C GLY A 346 41.09 7.32 12.08
N HIS A 347 40.32 6.24 12.01
CA HIS A 347 39.22 6.01 12.95
C HIS A 347 39.71 5.51 14.31
N SER A 348 39.03 5.95 15.37
CA SER A 348 39.28 5.51 16.76
C SER A 348 38.34 4.40 17.22
N GLY A 349 37.31 4.10 16.43
CA GLY A 349 36.28 3.08 16.67
C GLY A 349 36.03 2.18 15.44
N TYR A 350 35.13 1.21 15.59
CA TYR A 350 34.81 0.21 14.57
C TYR A 350 34.28 0.86 13.29
N VAL A 351 34.72 0.40 12.12
CA VAL A 351 34.26 0.93 10.84
C VAL A 351 33.07 0.10 10.35
N TYR A 352 31.88 0.70 10.34
CA TYR A 352 30.63 0.00 9.99
C TYR A 352 30.31 0.06 8.51
N SER A 353 30.67 1.13 7.82
CA SER A 353 30.31 1.35 6.42
C SER A 353 31.48 1.96 5.65
N VAL A 354 31.71 1.46 4.45
CA VAL A 354 32.64 2.04 3.47
C VAL A 354 31.96 2.12 2.11
N CYS A 355 32.21 3.20 1.37
CA CYS A 355 31.55 3.46 0.09
C CYS A 355 32.45 4.32 -0.80
N PHE A 356 32.65 3.91 -2.06
CA PHE A 356 33.40 4.71 -3.04
C PHE A 356 32.48 5.76 -3.68
N SER A 357 33.03 6.93 -4.01
CA SER A 357 32.38 7.87 -4.92
C SER A 357 32.25 7.26 -6.31
N PRO A 358 31.25 7.66 -7.12
CA PRO A 358 31.03 7.10 -8.47
C PRO A 358 32.23 7.24 -9.42
N ASP A 359 33.07 8.25 -9.22
CA ASP A 359 34.32 8.46 -9.98
C ASP A 359 35.53 7.68 -9.43
N GLY A 360 35.39 7.00 -8.28
CA GLY A 360 36.42 6.22 -7.62
C GLY A 360 37.53 7.04 -6.95
N ASN A 361 37.49 8.37 -7.01
CA ASN A 361 38.56 9.23 -6.49
C ASN A 361 38.47 9.43 -4.97
N THR A 362 37.28 9.25 -4.40
CA THR A 362 37.01 9.44 -2.98
C THR A 362 36.45 8.16 -2.38
N LEU A 363 36.87 7.83 -1.16
CA LEU A 363 36.23 6.81 -0.33
C LEU A 363 35.64 7.49 0.90
N ALA A 364 34.41 7.18 1.25
CA ALA A 364 33.79 7.57 2.50
C ALA A 364 33.79 6.39 3.48
N SER A 365 34.06 6.65 4.76
CA SER A 365 34.02 5.65 5.82
C SER A 365 33.28 6.19 7.05
N GLY A 366 32.43 5.35 7.63
CA GLY A 366 31.61 5.69 8.80
C GLY A 366 31.91 4.76 9.96
N SER A 367 32.06 5.33 11.16
CA SER A 367 32.59 4.60 12.33
C SER A 367 31.80 4.81 13.63
N HIS A 368 31.95 3.86 14.54
CA HIS A 368 31.53 3.91 15.94
C HIS A 368 32.10 5.11 16.70
N ASP A 369 33.19 5.72 16.21
CA ASP A 369 33.72 6.96 16.78
C ASP A 369 32.89 8.21 16.49
N LYS A 370 31.71 8.05 15.86
CA LYS A 370 30.74 9.12 15.56
C LYS A 370 31.24 10.09 14.49
N SER A 371 32.19 9.65 13.67
CA SER A 371 32.72 10.43 12.55
C SER A 371 32.54 9.74 11.21
N ILE A 372 32.42 10.56 10.17
CA ILE A 372 32.60 10.17 8.77
C ILE A 372 33.92 10.76 8.28
N LEU A 373 34.75 9.93 7.65
CA LEU A 373 35.99 10.36 7.02
C LEU A 373 35.89 10.22 5.50
N LEU A 374 36.34 11.24 4.78
CA LEU A 374 36.54 11.20 3.33
C LEU A 374 38.02 11.04 3.03
N TRP A 375 38.36 10.11 2.14
CA TRP A 375 39.74 9.74 1.80
C TRP A 375 40.00 9.97 0.32
N ASN A 376 41.17 10.48 -0.02
CA ASN A 376 41.61 10.60 -1.40
C ASN A 376 42.25 9.28 -1.84
N MET A 377 41.73 8.65 -2.88
CA MET A 377 42.19 7.31 -3.28
C MET A 377 43.54 7.32 -4.00
N LYS A 378 43.95 8.46 -4.55
CA LYS A 378 45.26 8.63 -5.18
C LYS A 378 46.37 8.82 -4.13
N THR A 379 46.13 9.64 -3.11
CA THR A 379 47.14 9.95 -2.08
C THR A 379 47.02 9.06 -0.83
N LYS A 380 45.88 8.37 -0.66
CA LYS A 380 45.53 7.56 0.52
C LYS A 380 45.48 8.37 1.82
N LYS A 381 45.32 9.70 1.71
CA LYS A 381 45.21 10.61 2.86
C LYS A 381 43.77 11.02 3.08
N GLN A 382 43.44 11.29 4.35
CA GLN A 382 42.18 11.90 4.73
C GLN A 382 42.07 13.29 4.09
N ILE A 383 40.94 13.53 3.41
CA ILE A 383 40.54 14.83 2.85
C ILE A 383 39.76 15.61 3.91
N LYS A 384 38.80 14.95 4.57
CA LYS A 384 37.83 15.62 5.44
C LYS A 384 37.33 14.71 6.54
N ARG A 385 36.97 15.32 7.67
CA ARG A 385 36.31 14.69 8.81
C ARG A 385 35.02 15.43 9.11
N MET A 386 33.97 14.67 9.35
CA MET A 386 32.62 15.15 9.65
C MET A 386 32.18 14.49 10.96
N ASP A 387 32.00 15.31 11.99
CA ASP A 387 31.66 14.88 13.35
C ASP A 387 30.16 15.13 13.64
N ASN A 388 29.65 14.57 14.75
CA ASN A 388 28.24 14.61 15.21
C ASN A 388 27.30 13.50 14.69
N HIS A 389 27.83 12.34 14.30
CA HIS A 389 27.00 11.19 13.92
C HIS A 389 26.58 10.33 15.12
N ARG A 390 25.62 9.41 14.90
CA ARG A 390 25.33 8.33 15.85
C ARG A 390 26.47 7.29 15.81
N ILE A 391 26.35 6.27 16.64
CA ILE A 391 27.31 5.17 16.80
C ILE A 391 27.44 4.31 15.50
N SER A 392 26.59 4.51 14.49
CA SER A 392 26.54 3.66 13.29
C SER A 392 26.42 4.51 12.02
N ALA A 393 27.50 5.09 11.52
CA ALA A 393 27.44 5.87 10.29
C ALA A 393 27.34 4.95 9.05
N LEU A 394 26.11 4.65 8.63
CA LEU A 394 25.79 4.08 7.32
C LEU A 394 25.94 5.16 6.24
N LEU A 395 26.43 4.80 5.06
CA LEU A 395 26.82 5.77 4.03
C LEU A 395 26.37 5.36 2.62
N CYS A 396 25.93 6.33 1.83
CA CYS A 396 25.69 6.16 0.40
C CYS A 396 25.94 7.47 -0.36
N PHE A 397 26.76 7.43 -1.41
CA PHE A 397 26.92 8.57 -2.33
C PHE A 397 25.73 8.68 -3.29
N SER A 398 25.39 9.90 -3.68
CA SER A 398 24.54 10.13 -4.84
C SER A 398 25.24 9.66 -6.14
N PRO A 399 24.49 9.27 -7.19
CA PRO A 399 25.07 8.81 -8.45
C PRO A 399 25.98 9.83 -9.15
N ASP A 400 25.77 11.12 -8.90
CA ASP A 400 26.61 12.21 -9.42
C ASP A 400 27.84 12.51 -8.54
N GLY A 401 27.97 11.86 -7.38
CA GLY A 401 29.06 12.02 -6.41
C GLY A 401 29.07 13.35 -5.65
N ASN A 402 28.08 14.22 -5.85
CA ASN A 402 28.05 15.54 -5.21
C ASN A 402 27.44 15.52 -3.81
N ALA A 403 26.60 14.54 -3.51
CA ALA A 403 25.96 14.37 -2.21
C ALA A 403 26.35 13.04 -1.54
N LEU A 404 26.37 13.05 -0.21
CA LEU A 404 26.55 11.87 0.62
C LEU A 404 25.40 11.82 1.62
N ALA A 405 24.69 10.70 1.69
CA ALA A 405 23.69 10.45 2.71
C ALA A 405 24.30 9.68 3.88
N SER A 406 23.93 10.04 5.10
CA SER A 406 24.37 9.34 6.31
C SER A 406 23.32 9.35 7.42
N GLU A 407 23.31 8.34 8.28
CA GLU A 407 22.61 8.42 9.56
C GLU A 407 23.28 9.44 10.50
N ILE A 408 22.47 10.25 11.19
CA ILE A 408 22.91 11.17 12.26
C ILE A 408 22.23 10.83 13.59
N ARG A 409 22.53 11.56 14.66
CA ARG A 409 21.78 11.43 15.93
C ARG A 409 20.31 11.81 15.67
N ASP A 410 19.40 11.19 16.42
CA ASP A 410 17.95 11.44 16.38
C ASP A 410 17.23 10.85 15.15
N GLU A 411 17.57 9.60 14.78
CA GLU A 411 16.75 8.76 13.88
C GLU A 411 16.53 9.37 12.49
N SER A 412 17.47 10.22 12.07
CA SER A 412 17.35 11.06 10.89
C SER A 412 18.49 10.82 9.91
N ILE A 413 18.25 11.18 8.65
CA ILE A 413 19.25 11.11 7.59
C ILE A 413 19.77 12.51 7.32
N CYS A 414 21.07 12.68 7.27
CA CYS A 414 21.70 13.92 6.85
C CYS A 414 22.23 13.77 5.42
N LEU A 415 21.92 14.75 4.58
CA LEU A 415 22.50 14.91 3.25
C LEU A 415 23.61 15.94 3.31
N TRP A 416 24.79 15.54 2.87
CA TRP A 416 25.99 16.36 2.87
C TRP A 416 26.42 16.70 1.46
N ASN A 417 26.86 17.93 1.24
CA ASN A 417 27.57 18.29 0.03
C ASN A 417 29.04 17.82 0.16
N VAL A 418 29.49 16.95 -0.74
CA VAL A 418 30.80 16.28 -0.63
C VAL A 418 31.95 17.28 -0.77
N LYS A 419 31.82 18.28 -1.66
CA LYS A 419 32.87 19.29 -1.92
C LYS A 419 33.06 20.23 -0.73
N THR A 420 31.95 20.74 -0.19
CA THR A 420 31.98 21.73 0.90
C THR A 420 31.98 21.09 2.28
N GLY A 421 31.57 19.82 2.40
CA GLY A 421 31.30 19.11 3.65
C GLY A 421 30.23 19.74 4.53
N GLN A 422 29.39 20.61 3.97
CA GLN A 422 28.26 21.22 4.67
C GLN A 422 27.01 20.35 4.54
N GLN A 423 26.17 20.39 5.57
CA GLN A 423 24.85 19.78 5.56
C GLN A 423 23.95 20.53 4.58
N LYS A 424 23.41 19.79 3.60
CA LYS A 424 22.46 20.26 2.59
C LYS A 424 21.02 20.15 3.09
N ALA A 425 20.66 19.03 3.71
CA ALA A 425 19.31 18.77 4.21
C ALA A 425 19.33 17.72 5.34
N GLN A 426 18.25 17.71 6.13
CA GLN A 426 17.97 16.68 7.13
C GLN A 426 16.62 16.05 6.84
N LEU A 427 16.58 14.73 6.71
CA LEU A 427 15.39 13.94 6.46
C LEU A 427 14.95 13.35 7.79
N ASN A 428 13.89 13.92 8.35
CA ASN A 428 13.33 13.50 9.63
C ASN A 428 12.05 12.71 9.38
N GLY A 429 11.88 11.56 10.04
CA GLY A 429 10.60 10.85 10.01
C GLY A 429 10.64 9.44 10.58
N HIS A 430 11.77 8.74 10.52
CA HIS A 430 11.92 7.48 11.23
C HIS A 430 11.82 7.67 12.74
N THR A 431 11.25 6.68 13.44
CA THR A 431 11.03 6.69 14.90
C THR A 431 11.93 5.70 15.64
N SER A 432 12.89 5.13 14.93
CA SER A 432 13.90 4.24 15.47
C SER A 432 15.15 4.26 14.58
N ARG A 433 16.15 3.46 14.96
CA ARG A 433 17.42 3.37 14.25
C ARG A 433 17.23 3.06 12.76
N ILE A 434 18.00 3.73 11.91
CA ILE A 434 18.04 3.46 10.48
C ILE A 434 19.11 2.39 10.24
N ASN A 435 18.76 1.33 9.52
CA ASN A 435 19.67 0.22 9.25
C ASN A 435 20.27 0.25 7.84
N SER A 436 19.63 0.95 6.90
CA SER A 436 20.11 1.03 5.52
C SER A 436 19.59 2.26 4.79
N ILE A 437 20.43 2.83 3.92
CA ILE A 437 20.14 4.02 3.11
C ILE A 437 20.70 3.77 1.71
N CYS A 438 19.94 4.08 0.65
CA CYS A 438 20.43 4.08 -0.72
C CYS A 438 19.81 5.20 -1.57
N PHE A 439 20.55 5.70 -2.56
CA PHE A 439 20.01 6.56 -3.61
C PHE A 439 19.44 5.73 -4.76
N SER A 440 18.40 6.25 -5.41
CA SER A 440 17.97 5.76 -6.72
C SER A 440 19.04 6.06 -7.79
N PRO A 441 19.10 5.26 -8.88
CA PRO A 441 20.10 5.45 -9.93
C PRO A 441 20.06 6.82 -10.63
N ASP A 442 18.89 7.45 -10.68
CA ASP A 442 18.71 8.81 -11.21
C ASP A 442 19.10 9.91 -10.21
N GLY A 443 19.38 9.55 -8.96
CA GLY A 443 19.77 10.46 -7.88
C GLY A 443 18.62 11.28 -7.30
N ASN A 444 17.39 11.11 -7.77
CA ASN A 444 16.25 11.94 -7.37
C ASN A 444 15.54 11.43 -6.11
N THR A 445 15.72 10.16 -5.76
CA THR A 445 15.03 9.53 -4.63
C THR A 445 16.05 8.88 -3.69
N ILE A 446 15.79 8.91 -2.39
CA ILE A 446 16.52 8.17 -1.37
C ILE A 446 15.56 7.17 -0.74
N ALA A 447 15.98 5.93 -0.54
CA ALA A 447 15.25 4.96 0.27
C ALA A 447 15.97 4.71 1.59
N SER A 448 15.21 4.54 2.66
CA SER A 448 15.73 4.16 3.97
C SER A 448 14.87 3.10 4.65
N GLY A 449 15.52 2.14 5.31
CA GLY A 449 14.87 1.10 6.11
C GLY A 449 15.30 1.16 7.58
N SER A 450 14.38 0.89 8.51
CA SER A 450 14.58 1.12 9.94
C SER A 450 14.04 0.01 10.85
N ASP A 451 14.52 0.00 12.09
CA ASP A 451 13.97 -0.73 13.25
C ASP A 451 12.50 -0.37 13.56
N ASP A 452 12.00 0.76 13.06
CA ASP A 452 10.59 1.14 13.17
C ASP A 452 9.66 0.35 12.23
N LYS A 453 10.22 -0.62 11.49
CA LYS A 453 9.54 -1.50 10.54
C LYS A 453 8.99 -0.77 9.30
N SER A 454 9.43 0.46 9.06
CA SER A 454 9.06 1.23 7.87
C SER A 454 10.20 1.30 6.86
N ILE A 455 9.80 1.47 5.60
CA ILE A 455 10.68 1.96 4.54
C ILE A 455 10.15 3.32 4.09
N ARG A 456 11.03 4.31 4.04
CA ARG A 456 10.68 5.66 3.60
C ARG A 456 11.41 5.99 2.31
N LEU A 457 10.68 6.58 1.38
CA LEU A 457 11.23 7.20 0.19
C LEU A 457 11.25 8.71 0.37
N TRP A 458 12.35 9.34 -0.01
CA TRP A 458 12.57 10.77 0.14
C TRP A 458 12.95 11.37 -1.21
N ASP A 459 12.54 12.60 -1.45
CA ASP A 459 13.03 13.40 -2.54
C ASP A 459 14.44 13.92 -2.21
N ALA A 460 15.43 13.57 -3.03
CA ALA A 460 16.83 13.90 -2.78
C ALA A 460 17.15 15.39 -2.92
N GLN A 461 16.31 16.15 -3.62
CA GLN A 461 16.51 17.57 -3.85
C GLN A 461 15.94 18.41 -2.71
N THR A 462 14.69 18.14 -2.34
CA THR A 462 13.91 18.89 -1.35
C THR A 462 14.05 18.34 0.06
N GLY A 463 14.40 17.06 0.19
CA GLY A 463 14.43 16.34 1.46
C GLY A 463 13.04 15.96 1.99
N GLN A 464 11.98 16.17 1.21
CA GLN A 464 10.62 15.79 1.61
C GLN A 464 10.39 14.29 1.47
N GLN A 465 9.57 13.72 2.35
CA GLN A 465 9.16 12.32 2.21
C GLN A 465 8.24 12.16 1.00
N LYS A 466 8.63 11.28 0.08
CA LYS A 466 7.85 10.89 -1.12
C LYS A 466 6.94 9.72 -0.89
N ALA A 467 7.23 8.80 0.02
CA ALA A 467 6.33 7.69 0.31
C ALA A 467 6.76 7.01 1.60
N ILE A 468 5.82 6.27 2.19
CA ILE A 468 6.08 5.39 3.31
C ILE A 468 5.46 4.01 3.07
N LEU A 469 6.28 2.99 3.24
CA LEU A 469 5.90 1.59 3.21
C LEU A 469 5.93 1.10 4.67
N ASP A 470 4.77 1.09 5.32
CA ASP A 470 4.58 0.47 6.64
C ASP A 470 3.59 -0.69 6.56
N GLY A 471 3.53 -1.46 7.63
CA GLY A 471 2.74 -2.69 7.73
C GLY A 471 3.62 -3.93 7.74
N HIS A 472 4.95 -3.77 7.65
CA HIS A 472 5.89 -4.84 7.87
C HIS A 472 5.85 -5.27 9.34
N SER A 473 5.82 -6.58 9.57
CA SER A 473 5.73 -7.15 10.92
C SER A 473 7.06 -7.05 11.69
N SER A 474 8.15 -6.80 10.98
CA SER A 474 9.52 -6.89 11.48
C SER A 474 10.44 -5.79 10.94
N THR A 475 11.59 -5.64 11.58
CA THR A 475 12.63 -4.64 11.28
C THR A 475 13.18 -4.77 9.87
N VAL A 476 13.38 -3.64 9.20
CA VAL A 476 14.05 -3.59 7.89
C VAL A 476 15.54 -3.37 8.08
N LEU A 477 16.35 -4.30 7.59
CA LEU A 477 17.81 -4.32 7.81
C LEU A 477 18.60 -3.82 6.60
N SER A 478 18.07 -3.95 5.39
CA SER A 478 18.78 -3.58 4.16
C SER A 478 17.79 -3.13 3.09
N VAL A 479 18.11 -2.07 2.35
CA VAL A 479 17.35 -1.60 1.18
C VAL A 479 18.27 -1.34 -0.01
N CYS A 480 17.84 -1.66 -1.22
CA CYS A 480 18.55 -1.30 -2.46
C CYS A 480 17.60 -1.12 -3.64
N PHE A 481 17.89 -0.15 -4.51
CA PHE A 481 17.23 -0.01 -5.81
C PHE A 481 17.84 -0.94 -6.85
N SER A 482 17.02 -1.41 -7.80
CA SER A 482 17.48 -1.99 -9.04
C SER A 482 18.24 -0.96 -9.88
N PRO A 483 19.15 -1.38 -10.78
CA PRO A 483 19.96 -0.46 -11.60
C PRO A 483 19.15 0.48 -12.49
N ASP A 484 17.92 0.09 -12.85
CA ASP A 484 16.98 0.91 -13.62
C ASP A 484 16.07 1.79 -12.75
N GLY A 485 16.15 1.64 -11.41
CA GLY A 485 15.36 2.39 -10.43
C GLY A 485 13.89 1.99 -10.34
N ASN A 486 13.44 0.96 -11.08
CA ASN A 486 12.04 0.57 -11.11
C ASN A 486 11.65 -0.33 -9.93
N ILE A 487 12.58 -1.06 -9.33
CA ILE A 487 12.34 -2.01 -8.24
C ILE A 487 13.13 -1.59 -7.01
N LEU A 488 12.49 -1.64 -5.85
CA LEU A 488 13.12 -1.52 -4.55
C LEU A 488 13.10 -2.90 -3.88
N ALA A 489 14.27 -3.41 -3.51
CA ALA A 489 14.41 -4.64 -2.74
C ALA A 489 14.75 -4.31 -1.29
N PHE A 490 14.23 -5.09 -0.34
CA PHE A 490 14.65 -4.99 1.06
C PHE A 490 14.75 -6.34 1.77
N GLY A 491 15.68 -6.44 2.71
CA GLY A 491 15.84 -7.59 3.62
C GLY A 491 15.35 -7.26 5.03
N SER A 492 14.72 -8.24 5.68
CA SER A 492 14.04 -8.06 6.97
C SER A 492 14.48 -9.08 8.03
N GLN A 493 14.24 -8.74 9.30
CA GLN A 493 14.34 -9.67 10.43
C GLN A 493 13.30 -10.81 10.39
N ASP A 494 12.27 -10.70 9.55
CA ASP A 494 11.33 -11.81 9.28
C ASP A 494 11.91 -12.93 8.39
N MET A 495 13.21 -12.87 8.07
CA MET A 495 13.95 -13.86 7.25
C MET A 495 13.63 -13.81 5.75
N SER A 496 12.85 -12.84 5.30
CA SER A 496 12.46 -12.70 3.90
C SER A 496 13.10 -11.49 3.22
N ILE A 497 13.06 -11.54 1.88
CA ILE A 497 13.40 -10.41 1.02
C ILE A 497 12.14 -10.00 0.29
N HIS A 498 11.86 -8.72 0.21
CA HIS A 498 10.71 -8.24 -0.55
C HIS A 498 11.12 -7.36 -1.72
N LEU A 499 10.30 -7.40 -2.79
CA LEU A 499 10.47 -6.59 -3.99
C LEU A 499 9.24 -5.69 -4.19
N TYR A 500 9.48 -4.41 -4.44
CA TYR A 500 8.45 -3.40 -4.64
C TYR A 500 8.69 -2.66 -5.95
N ASP A 501 7.66 -2.54 -6.79
CA ASP A 501 7.71 -1.65 -7.95
C ASP A 501 7.55 -0.19 -7.48
N VAL A 502 8.59 0.60 -7.70
CA VAL A 502 8.72 2.00 -7.25
C VAL A 502 7.61 2.89 -7.82
N LYS A 503 7.09 2.60 -9.02
CA LYS A 503 6.00 3.37 -9.66
C LYS A 503 4.64 3.06 -9.03
N THR A 504 4.49 1.86 -8.45
CA THR A 504 3.23 1.41 -7.82
C THR A 504 3.15 1.73 -6.34
N ILE A 505 4.24 2.21 -5.72
CA ILE A 505 4.24 2.67 -4.33
C ILE A 505 3.24 3.83 -4.22
N LYS A 506 2.04 3.51 -3.73
CA LYS A 506 1.02 4.51 -3.45
C LYS A 506 1.51 5.37 -2.29
N GLN A 507 1.34 6.68 -2.43
CA GLN A 507 1.27 7.57 -1.29
C GLN A 507 0.24 6.98 -0.34
N LYS A 508 0.64 6.51 0.84
CA LYS A 508 -0.35 6.32 1.90
C LYS A 508 -1.00 7.67 2.11
N GLY A 509 -2.33 7.70 2.13
CA GLY A 509 -3.14 8.91 2.29
C GLY A 509 -3.02 9.49 3.69
N GLN A 510 -1.80 9.86 4.07
CA GLN A 510 -1.48 10.67 5.21
C GLN A 510 -1.64 12.11 4.75
N LEU A 511 -2.49 12.89 5.43
CA LEU A 511 -2.42 14.35 5.29
C LEU A 511 -1.16 14.77 6.04
N ASP A 512 -0.02 14.67 5.37
CA ASP A 512 1.25 15.07 5.94
C ASP A 512 1.26 16.59 6.08
N ASP A 513 1.34 17.04 7.33
CA ASP A 513 1.81 18.36 7.65
C ASP A 513 3.34 18.29 7.73
N PRO A 514 4.09 18.76 6.71
CA PRO A 514 5.52 18.52 6.61
C PRO A 514 6.36 19.24 7.69
N THR A 515 5.75 19.95 8.66
CA THR A 515 6.52 20.88 9.51
C THR A 515 6.34 20.75 11.03
N ASN A 516 5.29 20.14 11.61
CA ASN A 516 5.25 19.87 13.07
C ASN A 516 4.02 19.08 13.57
N CYS A 517 4.02 18.78 14.88
CA CYS A 517 2.96 18.07 15.62
C CYS A 517 1.60 18.75 15.50
N ILE A 518 0.54 17.96 15.28
CA ILE A 518 -0.85 18.45 15.23
C ILE A 518 -1.39 18.57 16.65
N ASN A 519 -1.95 19.73 17.01
CA ASN A 519 -2.49 20.00 18.35
C ASN A 519 -4.01 19.88 18.42
N SER A 520 -4.72 20.27 17.35
CA SER A 520 -6.18 20.24 17.29
C SER A 520 -6.68 20.13 15.86
N ILE A 521 -7.82 19.46 15.68
CA ILE A 521 -8.52 19.29 14.40
C ILE A 521 -10.02 19.56 14.56
N CYS A 522 -10.67 20.03 13.50
CA CYS A 522 -12.13 20.14 13.45
C CYS A 522 -12.67 20.08 12.02
N PHE A 523 -13.84 19.45 11.84
CA PHE A 523 -14.59 19.50 10.59
C PHE A 523 -15.38 20.82 10.46
N SER A 524 -15.54 21.28 9.22
CA SER A 524 -16.55 22.29 8.89
C SER A 524 -17.96 21.73 9.09
N PRO A 525 -18.98 22.57 9.36
CA PRO A 525 -20.36 22.13 9.56
C PRO A 525 -20.95 21.35 8.38
N ASP A 526 -20.47 21.59 7.16
CA ASP A 526 -20.87 20.88 5.95
C ASP A 526 -20.07 19.58 5.70
N GLY A 527 -19.06 19.29 6.53
CA GLY A 527 -18.20 18.10 6.46
C GLY A 527 -17.22 18.07 5.27
N ASN A 528 -17.18 19.09 4.43
CA ASN A 528 -16.34 19.08 3.22
C ASN A 528 -14.90 19.54 3.47
N THR A 529 -14.67 20.31 4.54
CA THR A 529 -13.35 20.86 4.88
C THR A 529 -12.95 20.40 6.28
N LEU A 530 -11.69 19.96 6.43
CA LEU A 530 -11.09 19.71 7.73
C LEU A 530 -10.06 20.82 8.01
N ALA A 531 -10.05 21.37 9.22
CA ALA A 531 -9.01 22.28 9.66
C ALA A 531 -8.08 21.57 10.65
N SER A 532 -6.79 21.88 10.60
CA SER A 532 -5.79 21.45 11.57
C SER A 532 -4.91 22.60 12.03
N CYS A 533 -4.41 22.53 13.26
CA CYS A 533 -3.43 23.48 13.77
C CYS A 533 -2.23 22.79 14.41
N SER A 534 -1.07 23.44 14.34
CA SER A 534 0.22 22.80 14.60
C SER A 534 1.15 23.64 15.48
N ASN A 535 2.21 22.99 15.99
CA ASN A 535 3.33 23.64 16.67
C ASN A 535 4.13 24.59 15.77
N ASP A 536 3.99 24.49 14.44
CA ASP A 536 4.61 25.41 13.48
C ASP A 536 3.93 26.79 13.36
N GLN A 537 3.01 27.11 14.27
CA GLN A 537 2.28 28.38 14.34
C GLN A 537 1.22 28.56 13.23
N SER A 538 0.97 27.54 12.40
CA SER A 538 0.06 27.64 11.28
C SER A 538 -1.21 26.80 11.44
N ILE A 539 -2.21 27.17 10.64
CA ILE A 539 -3.48 26.46 10.51
C ILE A 539 -3.62 26.06 9.04
N ARG A 540 -4.01 24.82 8.78
CA ARG A 540 -4.18 24.30 7.42
C ARG A 540 -5.62 23.84 7.20
N LEU A 541 -6.12 24.06 5.99
CA LEU A 541 -7.43 23.60 5.55
C LEU A 541 -7.27 22.49 4.52
N TRP A 542 -8.02 21.42 4.67
CA TRP A 542 -7.95 20.22 3.86
C TRP A 542 -9.30 19.92 3.24
N ASP A 543 -9.31 19.53 1.97
CA ASP A 543 -10.49 18.99 1.33
C ASP A 543 -10.68 17.53 1.74
N VAL A 544 -11.80 17.24 2.41
CA VAL A 544 -12.07 15.92 3.00
C VAL A 544 -12.28 14.83 1.95
N LYS A 545 -12.62 15.19 0.70
CA LYS A 545 -12.89 14.22 -0.38
C LYS A 545 -11.63 13.86 -1.15
N THR A 546 -10.69 14.77 -1.25
CA THR A 546 -9.48 14.63 -2.08
C THR A 546 -8.21 14.46 -1.26
N GLY A 547 -8.25 14.83 0.02
CA GLY A 547 -7.08 14.84 0.88
C GLY A 547 -6.08 15.95 0.53
N GLN A 548 -6.47 16.95 -0.25
CA GLN A 548 -5.58 18.03 -0.66
C GLN A 548 -5.67 19.22 0.28
N GLN A 549 -4.52 19.85 0.54
CA GLN A 549 -4.47 21.13 1.27
C GLN A 549 -5.08 22.24 0.40
N LYS A 550 -6.15 22.87 0.88
CA LYS A 550 -6.84 23.99 0.23
C LYS A 550 -6.18 25.33 0.53
N ALA A 551 -5.74 25.55 1.76
CA ALA A 551 -5.17 26.81 2.22
C ALA A 551 -4.28 26.64 3.45
N GLN A 552 -3.37 27.60 3.68
CA GLN A 552 -2.62 27.75 4.92
C GLN A 552 -2.83 29.16 5.47
N LEU A 553 -3.24 29.26 6.74
CA LEU A 553 -3.44 30.52 7.46
C LEU A 553 -2.25 30.75 8.38
N LYS A 554 -1.60 31.90 8.24
CA LYS A 554 -0.41 32.30 9.02
C LYS A 554 -0.66 33.63 9.70
N GLY A 555 -0.19 33.79 10.94
CA GLY A 555 -0.27 35.06 11.67
C GLY A 555 -0.06 34.94 13.18
N HIS A 556 -0.22 33.75 13.76
CA HIS A 556 0.21 33.48 15.13
C HIS A 556 1.74 33.50 15.24
N THR A 557 2.26 33.87 16.41
CA THR A 557 3.71 33.96 16.67
C THR A 557 4.24 32.85 17.58
N SER A 558 3.40 31.86 17.87
CA SER A 558 3.71 30.68 18.70
C SER A 558 2.76 29.55 18.32
N ARG A 559 2.97 28.34 18.87
CA ARG A 559 2.16 27.14 18.58
C ARG A 559 0.67 27.43 18.70
N VAL A 560 -0.13 26.88 17.80
CA VAL A 560 -1.59 27.00 17.85
C VAL A 560 -2.12 25.77 18.57
N ASN A 561 -2.79 25.96 19.71
CA ASN A 561 -3.20 24.87 20.59
C ASN A 561 -4.62 24.36 20.28
N SER A 562 -5.51 25.24 19.80
CA SER A 562 -6.92 24.88 19.57
C SER A 562 -7.52 25.67 18.41
N ILE A 563 -8.42 25.01 17.67
CA ILE A 563 -9.20 25.59 16.58
C ILE A 563 -10.66 25.14 16.63
N CYS A 564 -11.57 25.99 16.16
CA CYS A 564 -12.97 25.61 15.90
C CYS A 564 -13.57 26.41 14.73
N PHE A 565 -14.50 25.78 14.01
CA PHE A 565 -15.34 26.46 13.03
C PHE A 565 -16.50 27.20 13.72
N SER A 566 -16.90 28.34 13.16
CA SER A 566 -18.20 28.95 13.45
C SER A 566 -19.34 28.06 12.95
N PRO A 567 -20.54 28.11 13.58
CA PRO A 567 -21.68 27.29 13.17
C PRO A 567 -22.14 27.50 11.72
N ASP A 568 -21.89 28.69 11.16
CA ASP A 568 -22.18 29.02 9.76
C ASP A 568 -21.10 28.53 8.78
N GLY A 569 -19.99 28.00 9.30
CA GLY A 569 -18.87 27.46 8.51
C GLY A 569 -18.01 28.51 7.80
N ASN A 570 -18.24 29.81 8.01
CA ASN A 570 -17.53 30.87 7.27
C ASN A 570 -16.27 31.38 7.98
N THR A 571 -16.14 31.13 9.28
CA THR A 571 -15.05 31.66 10.12
C THR A 571 -14.39 30.55 10.93
N ILE A 572 -13.08 30.62 11.13
CA ILE A 572 -12.34 29.79 12.09
C ILE A 572 -11.85 30.66 13.24
N ALA A 573 -11.99 30.18 14.47
CA ALA A 573 -11.30 30.74 15.63
C ALA A 573 -10.10 29.87 16.00
N SER A 574 -8.99 30.49 16.39
CA SER A 574 -7.78 29.80 16.85
C SER A 574 -7.21 30.40 18.12
N GLY A 575 -6.79 29.57 19.06
CA GLY A 575 -6.09 29.95 20.29
C GLY A 575 -4.64 29.47 20.30
N SER A 576 -3.70 30.31 20.74
CA SER A 576 -2.26 30.05 20.62
C SER A 576 -1.49 30.27 21.93
N GLY A 577 -0.29 29.68 21.98
CA GLY A 577 0.75 29.99 22.96
C GLY A 577 1.27 31.44 22.88
N ASP A 578 0.87 32.22 21.87
CA ASP A 578 1.14 33.66 21.82
C ASP A 578 0.16 34.47 22.68
N LYS A 579 -0.71 33.79 23.44
CA LYS A 579 -1.68 34.35 24.40
C LYS A 579 -2.84 35.08 23.73
N SER A 580 -2.99 34.94 22.43
CA SER A 580 -4.04 35.60 21.65
C SER A 580 -4.97 34.61 20.96
N ILE A 581 -6.11 35.13 20.53
CA ILE A 581 -7.10 34.41 19.72
C ILE A 581 -7.20 35.13 18.38
N HIS A 582 -7.25 34.39 17.27
CA HIS A 582 -7.46 34.96 15.94
C HIS A 582 -8.75 34.43 15.34
N LEU A 583 -9.47 35.30 14.60
CA LEU A 583 -10.58 34.91 13.75
C LEU A 583 -10.13 35.01 12.29
N TRP A 584 -10.42 33.96 11.52
CA TRP A 584 -10.00 33.82 10.13
C TRP A 584 -11.22 33.69 9.22
N ASP A 585 -11.19 34.41 8.12
CA ASP A 585 -12.18 34.27 7.06
C ASP A 585 -11.76 33.10 6.16
N ILE A 586 -12.65 32.14 5.96
CA ILE A 586 -12.31 30.91 5.22
C ILE A 586 -12.28 31.16 3.72
N GLN A 587 -13.10 32.08 3.21
CA GLN A 587 -13.16 32.38 1.78
C GLN A 587 -11.91 33.13 1.32
N THR A 588 -11.46 34.09 2.11
CA THR A 588 -10.30 34.93 1.76
C THR A 588 -8.97 34.41 2.32
N GLY A 589 -9.01 33.55 3.33
CA GLY A 589 -7.83 33.08 4.05
C GLY A 589 -7.16 34.16 4.92
N GLN A 590 -7.83 35.31 5.11
CA GLN A 590 -7.27 36.44 5.85
C GLN A 590 -7.75 36.46 7.30
N GLN A 591 -6.94 37.08 8.17
CA GLN A 591 -7.31 37.34 9.55
C GLN A 591 -8.36 38.46 9.63
N LYS A 592 -9.55 38.15 10.15
CA LYS A 592 -10.65 39.11 10.39
C LYS A 592 -10.44 39.92 11.66
N ALA A 593 -9.96 39.28 12.72
CA ALA A 593 -9.81 39.90 14.03
C ALA A 593 -8.73 39.23 14.88
N LYS A 594 -8.21 39.98 15.87
CA LYS A 594 -7.29 39.51 16.91
C LYS A 594 -7.85 39.88 18.27
N PHE A 595 -8.11 38.90 19.13
CA PHE A 595 -8.54 39.15 20.51
C PHE A 595 -7.34 38.98 21.44
N ASN A 596 -7.04 40.04 22.18
CA ASN A 596 -5.96 40.07 23.16
C ASN A 596 -6.56 40.17 24.56
N GLY A 597 -5.86 39.58 25.53
CA GLY A 597 -6.09 39.87 26.94
C GLY A 597 -5.70 38.76 27.89
N HIS A 598 -5.57 37.51 27.44
CA HIS A 598 -5.04 36.43 28.28
C HIS A 598 -3.57 36.69 28.60
N SER A 599 -3.14 36.33 29.81
CA SER A 599 -1.73 36.46 30.25
C SER A 599 -0.94 35.16 30.13
N GLY A 600 -1.62 34.04 29.89
CA GLY A 600 -1.06 32.70 29.66
C GLY A 600 -1.44 32.17 28.29
N TYR A 601 -1.02 30.94 27.97
CA TYR A 601 -1.36 30.29 26.70
C TYR A 601 -2.86 30.08 26.60
N VAL A 602 -3.42 30.28 25.41
CA VAL A 602 -4.82 29.96 25.14
C VAL A 602 -4.86 28.50 24.71
N ASN A 603 -5.45 27.63 25.53
CA ASN A 603 -5.44 26.19 25.33
C ASN A 603 -6.66 25.69 24.58
N SER A 604 -7.80 26.38 24.70
CA SER A 604 -9.06 25.95 24.09
C SER A 604 -9.92 27.14 23.68
N VAL A 605 -10.54 27.03 22.51
CA VAL A 605 -11.53 27.99 21.99
C VAL A 605 -12.78 27.25 21.49
N CYS A 606 -13.97 27.83 21.73
CA CYS A 606 -15.24 27.23 21.30
C CYS A 606 -16.28 28.32 21.00
N PHE A 607 -16.96 28.24 19.85
CA PHE A 607 -18.10 29.09 19.54
C PHE A 607 -19.37 28.64 20.28
N SER A 608 -20.22 29.60 20.66
CA SER A 608 -21.59 29.31 21.03
C SER A 608 -22.37 28.77 19.82
N PRO A 609 -23.43 27.96 20.02
CA PRO A 609 -24.22 27.40 18.91
C PRO A 609 -24.86 28.44 17.99
N ASP A 610 -25.12 29.65 18.49
CA ASP A 610 -25.62 30.78 17.70
C ASP A 610 -24.52 31.58 16.98
N GLY A 611 -23.24 31.25 17.22
CA GLY A 611 -22.07 31.89 16.62
C GLY A 611 -21.74 33.29 17.14
N ASN A 612 -22.53 33.85 18.06
CA ASN A 612 -22.37 35.24 18.51
C ASN A 612 -21.30 35.41 19.61
N THR A 613 -21.06 34.36 20.39
CA THR A 613 -20.12 34.36 21.52
C THR A 613 -19.00 33.36 21.27
N LEU A 614 -17.76 33.74 21.59
CA LEU A 614 -16.62 32.83 21.64
C LEU A 614 -16.19 32.66 23.10
N ALA A 615 -15.97 31.43 23.54
CA ALA A 615 -15.35 31.12 24.83
C ALA A 615 -13.88 30.74 24.63
N SER A 616 -13.02 31.13 25.56
CA SER A 616 -11.61 30.72 25.60
C SER A 616 -11.15 30.33 27.01
N GLY A 617 -10.37 29.26 27.11
CA GLY A 617 -9.69 28.82 28.34
C GLY A 617 -8.17 28.96 28.22
N SER A 618 -7.50 29.31 29.31
CA SER A 618 -6.08 29.64 29.32
C SER A 618 -5.32 29.15 30.55
N ASP A 619 -4.00 29.02 30.41
CA ASP A 619 -3.04 28.86 31.51
C ASP A 619 -3.06 30.02 32.53
N ASP A 620 -3.72 31.14 32.24
CA ASP A 620 -3.97 32.21 33.23
C ASP A 620 -5.13 31.93 34.20
N GLU A 621 -5.55 30.66 34.28
CA GLU A 621 -6.61 30.15 35.16
C GLU A 621 -8.01 30.70 34.84
N SER A 622 -8.15 31.53 33.81
CA SER A 622 -9.41 32.19 33.47
C SER A 622 -10.09 31.64 32.23
N ILE A 623 -11.42 31.71 32.25
CA ILE A 623 -12.25 31.55 31.07
C ILE A 623 -12.74 32.93 30.64
N ARG A 624 -12.75 33.22 29.35
CA ARG A 624 -13.26 34.50 28.83
C ARG A 624 -14.31 34.28 27.77
N LEU A 625 -15.33 35.14 27.81
CA LEU A 625 -16.37 35.22 26.79
C LEU A 625 -16.12 36.47 25.95
N TRP A 626 -16.20 36.33 24.63
CA TRP A 626 -15.93 37.37 23.65
C TRP A 626 -17.13 37.52 22.72
N ASP A 627 -17.44 38.76 22.36
CA ASP A 627 -18.40 39.07 21.34
C ASP A 627 -17.72 38.93 19.98
N VAL A 628 -18.22 38.03 19.13
CA VAL A 628 -17.56 37.66 17.86
C VAL A 628 -17.58 38.83 16.88
N LYS A 629 -18.64 39.65 16.90
CA LYS A 629 -18.84 40.75 15.94
C LYS A 629 -17.95 41.95 16.25
N THR A 630 -17.80 42.29 17.52
CA THR A 630 -17.06 43.48 18.00
C THR A 630 -15.64 43.14 18.44
N GLY A 631 -15.36 41.87 18.75
CA GLY A 631 -14.11 41.41 19.33
C GLY A 631 -13.87 41.83 20.77
N GLN A 632 -14.90 42.36 21.45
CA GLN A 632 -14.79 42.83 22.82
C GLN A 632 -15.02 41.69 23.81
N LYS A 633 -14.32 41.76 24.95
CA LYS A 633 -14.52 40.82 26.07
C LYS A 633 -15.87 41.11 26.74
N ILE A 634 -16.77 40.13 26.71
CA ILE A 634 -18.09 40.15 27.36
C ILE A 634 -17.97 39.87 28.87
N ALA A 635 -17.10 38.92 29.24
CA ALA A 635 -16.95 38.45 30.62
C ALA A 635 -15.61 37.77 30.85
N LYS A 636 -15.15 37.79 32.11
CA LYS A 636 -14.13 36.89 32.66
C LYS A 636 -14.83 36.02 33.70
N LEU A 637 -14.68 34.70 33.59
CA LEU A 637 -15.22 33.74 34.55
C LEU A 637 -14.04 33.17 35.33
N ASP A 638 -14.02 33.48 36.63
CA ASP A 638 -13.00 33.04 37.59
C ASP A 638 -13.58 31.95 38.49
N GLY A 639 -12.79 30.92 38.81
CA GLY A 639 -13.22 29.82 39.69
C GLY A 639 -12.41 28.51 39.57
N HIS A 640 -11.50 28.41 38.60
CA HIS A 640 -10.47 27.38 38.58
C HIS A 640 -9.22 27.87 39.31
N ASN A 641 -8.48 26.95 39.93
CA ASN A 641 -7.21 27.22 40.64
C ASN A 641 -6.00 26.62 39.89
N GLY A 642 -6.15 26.47 38.57
CA GLY A 642 -5.16 25.91 37.67
C GLY A 642 -5.50 26.26 36.23
N GLY A 643 -4.55 26.03 35.31
CA GLY A 643 -4.74 26.34 33.90
C GLY A 643 -5.96 25.64 33.31
N VAL A 644 -6.77 26.38 32.56
CA VAL A 644 -7.97 25.84 31.91
C VAL A 644 -7.54 25.18 30.60
N THR A 645 -7.77 23.87 30.51
CA THR A 645 -7.31 23.02 29.40
C THR A 645 -8.33 22.92 28.28
N THR A 646 -9.63 22.98 28.60
CA THR A 646 -10.73 22.73 27.65
C THR A 646 -11.97 23.54 28.01
N VAL A 647 -12.69 24.03 26.99
CA VAL A 647 -14.01 24.67 27.13
C VAL A 647 -14.96 24.16 26.05
N CYS A 648 -16.23 23.94 26.39
CA CYS A 648 -17.25 23.46 25.45
C CYS A 648 -18.64 24.01 25.82
N PHE A 649 -19.38 24.57 24.86
CA PHE A 649 -20.77 24.97 25.06
C PHE A 649 -21.72 23.76 24.99
N SER A 650 -22.81 23.80 25.77
CA SER A 650 -23.94 22.90 25.57
C SER A 650 -24.63 23.20 24.22
N PRO A 651 -25.29 22.21 23.59
CA PRO A 651 -25.96 22.40 22.30
C PRO A 651 -27.03 23.51 22.29
N ASP A 652 -27.63 23.81 23.45
CA ASP A 652 -28.60 24.90 23.62
C ASP A 652 -27.96 26.28 23.93
N GLY A 653 -26.63 26.33 24.07
CA GLY A 653 -25.84 27.52 24.37
C GLY A 653 -26.01 28.09 25.78
N ASN A 654 -26.82 27.48 26.64
CA ASN A 654 -27.13 28.04 27.97
C ASN A 654 -26.06 27.71 29.02
N THR A 655 -25.31 26.63 28.83
CA THR A 655 -24.29 26.15 29.76
C THR A 655 -22.93 26.07 29.05
N LEU A 656 -21.87 26.51 29.72
CA LEU A 656 -20.48 26.26 29.31
C LEU A 656 -19.87 25.25 30.28
N ALA A 657 -19.17 24.23 29.79
CA ALA A 657 -18.34 23.35 30.59
C ALA A 657 -16.87 23.72 30.42
N SER A 658 -16.09 23.60 31.49
CA SER A 658 -14.63 23.77 31.47
C SER A 658 -13.94 22.69 32.28
N GLY A 659 -12.78 22.23 31.81
CA GLY A 659 -11.86 21.35 32.53
C GLY A 659 -10.53 22.05 32.80
N SER A 660 -9.83 21.63 33.85
CA SER A 660 -8.62 22.32 34.33
C SER A 660 -7.56 21.36 34.87
N VAL A 661 -6.34 21.89 34.97
CA VAL A 661 -5.20 21.28 35.66
C VAL A 661 -5.48 21.08 37.16
N ASP A 662 -6.45 21.80 37.73
CA ASP A 662 -6.91 21.62 39.11
C ASP A 662 -7.79 20.36 39.32
N PHE A 663 -7.97 19.54 38.29
CA PHE A 663 -8.70 18.26 38.26
C PHE A 663 -10.23 18.42 38.21
N TYR A 664 -10.76 19.63 38.37
CA TYR A 664 -12.20 19.87 38.41
C TYR A 664 -12.78 20.16 37.02
N ILE A 665 -14.08 19.86 36.90
CA ILE A 665 -14.91 20.32 35.79
C ILE A 665 -15.90 21.34 36.34
N SER A 666 -15.97 22.54 35.75
CA SER A 666 -16.94 23.55 36.13
C SER A 666 -18.02 23.72 35.08
N LEU A 667 -19.27 23.83 35.51
CA LEU A 667 -20.41 24.20 34.67
C LEU A 667 -20.79 25.64 34.96
N TRP A 668 -20.89 26.46 33.91
CA TRP A 668 -21.17 27.89 33.99
C TRP A 668 -22.49 28.21 33.31
N GLU A 669 -23.29 29.06 33.93
CA GLU A 669 -24.49 29.61 33.29
C GLU A 669 -24.12 30.84 32.47
N VAL A 670 -24.26 30.74 31.14
CA VAL A 670 -23.73 31.74 30.19
C VAL A 670 -24.42 33.10 30.37
N LYS A 671 -25.75 33.11 30.50
CA LYS A 671 -26.54 34.35 30.67
C LYS A 671 -26.20 35.10 31.96
N ARG A 672 -26.03 34.36 33.06
CA ARG A 672 -25.72 34.95 34.38
C ARG A 672 -24.24 35.16 34.62
N LYS A 673 -23.37 34.60 33.78
CA LYS A 673 -21.91 34.67 33.88
C LYS A 673 -21.40 34.18 35.24
N LYS A 674 -22.00 33.11 35.75
CA LYS A 674 -21.69 32.55 37.08
C LYS A 674 -21.47 31.04 37.01
N GLN A 675 -20.61 30.55 37.89
CA GLN A 675 -20.43 29.13 38.11
C GLN A 675 -21.72 28.54 38.69
N LYS A 676 -22.27 27.56 37.99
CA LYS A 676 -23.52 26.85 38.34
C LYS A 676 -23.24 25.61 39.17
N ALA A 677 -22.16 24.90 38.87
CA ALA A 677 -21.76 23.67 39.56
C ALA A 677 -20.27 23.37 39.35
N VAL A 678 -19.70 22.59 40.27
CA VAL A 678 -18.44 21.86 40.10
C VAL A 678 -18.77 20.38 40.06
N LEU A 679 -18.18 19.65 39.12
CA LEU A 679 -18.19 18.20 39.07
C LEU A 679 -16.81 17.73 39.53
N ASP A 680 -16.81 17.08 40.68
CA ASP A 680 -15.62 16.53 41.32
C ASP A 680 -15.55 15.02 41.08
N GLY A 681 -14.34 14.51 40.83
CA GLY A 681 -14.11 13.08 40.76
C GLY A 681 -12.78 12.68 40.11
N HIS A 682 -12.27 13.44 39.13
CA HIS A 682 -10.99 13.12 38.49
C HIS A 682 -9.82 13.32 39.46
N GLU A 683 -8.80 12.46 39.33
CA GLU A 683 -7.63 12.45 40.26
C GLU A 683 -6.40 13.14 39.66
N HIS A 684 -6.50 13.57 38.40
CA HIS A 684 -5.47 14.31 37.69
C HIS A 684 -6.13 15.25 36.67
N GLN A 685 -5.34 16.11 36.02
CA GLN A 685 -5.82 17.13 35.09
C GLN A 685 -6.82 16.60 34.06
N VAL A 686 -7.91 17.35 33.89
CA VAL A 686 -8.90 17.08 32.87
C VAL A 686 -8.35 17.55 31.53
N SER A 687 -8.30 16.68 30.53
CA SER A 687 -7.71 17.00 29.23
C SER A 687 -8.75 17.47 28.20
N SER A 688 -9.95 16.89 28.21
CA SER A 688 -11.03 17.27 27.29
C SER A 688 -12.40 17.04 27.89
N VAL A 689 -13.36 17.90 27.52
CA VAL A 689 -14.78 17.75 27.85
C VAL A 689 -15.64 17.94 26.59
N CYS A 690 -16.73 17.18 26.48
CA CYS A 690 -17.64 17.27 25.34
C CYS A 690 -19.08 16.96 25.78
N PHE A 691 -20.05 17.79 25.37
CA PHE A 691 -21.47 17.49 25.60
C PHE A 691 -21.99 16.47 24.59
N SER A 692 -22.93 15.63 25.01
CA SER A 692 -23.75 14.84 24.09
C SER A 692 -24.62 15.78 23.23
N PRO A 693 -25.03 15.37 22.02
CA PRO A 693 -25.85 16.19 21.12
C PRO A 693 -27.18 16.66 21.73
N ASP A 694 -27.73 15.90 22.69
CA ASP A 694 -28.95 16.25 23.43
C ASP A 694 -28.70 17.16 24.66
N GLY A 695 -27.43 17.45 24.97
CA GLY A 695 -27.00 18.27 26.11
C GLY A 695 -27.22 17.66 27.50
N ASN A 696 -27.74 16.43 27.61
CA ASN A 696 -28.06 15.82 28.90
C ASN A 696 -26.85 15.14 29.57
N THR A 697 -25.86 14.74 28.78
CA THR A 697 -24.64 14.06 29.24
C THR A 697 -23.40 14.90 28.90
N LEU A 698 -22.45 14.97 29.82
CA LEU A 698 -21.12 15.51 29.56
C LEU A 698 -20.12 14.35 29.65
N ALA A 699 -19.25 14.20 28.66
CA ALA A 699 -18.10 13.30 28.74
C ALA A 699 -16.85 14.10 29.12
N SER A 700 -15.99 13.49 29.94
CA SER A 700 -14.66 14.01 30.26
C SER A 700 -13.62 12.90 30.23
N CYS A 701 -12.41 13.25 29.81
CA CYS A 701 -11.24 12.40 29.93
C CYS A 701 -10.12 13.12 30.68
N SER A 702 -9.25 12.36 31.32
CA SER A 702 -8.19 12.87 32.18
C SER A 702 -6.90 12.04 32.07
N TYR A 703 -5.83 12.63 32.58
CA TYR A 703 -4.54 11.96 32.78
C TYR A 703 -4.59 10.91 33.90
N ASP A 704 -5.68 10.85 34.67
CA ASP A 704 -5.97 9.75 35.60
C ASP A 704 -6.36 8.45 34.87
N GLN A 705 -6.26 8.43 33.54
CA GLN A 705 -6.56 7.28 32.67
C GLN A 705 -8.04 6.88 32.68
N SER A 706 -8.93 7.75 33.19
CA SER A 706 -10.36 7.48 33.25
C SER A 706 -11.16 8.36 32.29
N ILE A 707 -12.29 7.79 31.85
CA ILE A 707 -13.35 8.51 31.15
C ILE A 707 -14.57 8.53 32.05
N ARG A 708 -15.19 9.70 32.19
CA ARG A 708 -16.39 9.88 33.00
C ARG A 708 -17.51 10.48 32.18
N LEU A 709 -18.69 9.91 32.35
CA LEU A 709 -19.94 10.45 31.81
C LEU A 709 -20.76 11.03 32.96
N TRP A 710 -21.13 12.29 32.85
CA TRP A 710 -21.85 13.05 33.88
C TRP A 710 -23.26 13.37 33.41
N ASN A 711 -24.23 13.20 34.29
CA ASN A 711 -25.56 13.73 34.06
C ASN A 711 -25.58 15.23 34.37
N VAL A 712 -25.81 16.07 33.36
CA VAL A 712 -25.71 17.54 33.48
C VAL A 712 -26.77 18.11 34.41
N LYS A 713 -27.99 17.55 34.39
CA LYS A 713 -29.11 18.03 35.23
C LYS A 713 -28.95 17.63 36.69
N ARG A 714 -28.58 16.36 36.93
CA ARG A 714 -28.41 15.78 38.27
C ARG A 714 -27.05 16.09 38.89
N ARG A 715 -26.07 16.52 38.09
CA ARG A 715 -24.69 16.84 38.50
C ARG A 715 -24.00 15.66 39.18
N GLN A 716 -24.24 14.46 38.65
CA GLN A 716 -23.73 13.21 39.18
C GLN A 716 -23.03 12.43 38.09
N GLN A 717 -21.98 11.72 38.48
CA GLN A 717 -21.33 10.75 37.61
C GLN A 717 -22.28 9.59 37.32
N LYS A 718 -22.47 9.29 36.03
CA LYS A 718 -23.30 8.19 35.52
C LYS A 718 -22.45 6.94 35.28
N ILE A 719 -21.29 7.11 34.63
CA ILE A 719 -20.39 6.02 34.26
C ILE A 719 -18.95 6.50 34.52
N LYS A 720 -18.12 5.63 35.10
CA LYS A 720 -16.65 5.75 35.15
C LYS A 720 -16.06 4.53 34.47
N LEU A 721 -15.16 4.77 33.54
CA LEU A 721 -14.46 3.73 32.80
C LEU A 721 -13.00 3.79 33.23
N ASP A 722 -12.57 2.72 33.87
CA ASP A 722 -11.22 2.50 34.37
C ASP A 722 -10.59 1.31 33.62
N GLY A 723 -9.25 1.22 33.64
CA GLY A 723 -8.51 0.12 33.01
C GLY A 723 -7.79 0.49 31.71
N HIS A 724 -7.78 1.77 31.32
CA HIS A 724 -6.84 2.26 30.33
C HIS A 724 -5.44 2.34 30.93
N THR A 725 -4.41 2.05 30.14
CA THR A 725 -3.02 1.96 30.62
C THR A 725 -2.21 3.24 30.42
N SER A 726 -2.84 4.31 29.92
CA SER A 726 -2.14 5.50 29.44
C SER A 726 -3.04 6.74 29.46
N TYR A 727 -2.44 7.93 29.39
CA TYR A 727 -3.15 9.21 29.46
C TYR A 727 -4.13 9.40 28.30
N LEU A 728 -5.21 10.14 28.54
CA LEU A 728 -6.23 10.46 27.55
C LEU A 728 -6.14 11.93 27.19
N TYR A 729 -6.26 12.27 25.90
CA TYR A 729 -6.07 13.65 25.42
C TYR A 729 -7.35 14.30 24.91
N SER A 730 -8.18 13.56 24.17
CA SER A 730 -9.39 14.10 23.53
C SER A 730 -10.53 13.12 23.62
N VAL A 731 -11.75 13.65 23.75
CA VAL A 731 -13.01 12.89 23.78
C VAL A 731 -14.07 13.64 22.97
N CYS A 732 -14.84 12.94 22.14
CA CYS A 732 -15.97 13.52 21.42
C CYS A 732 -17.12 12.52 21.23
N PHE A 733 -18.36 13.02 21.22
CA PHE A 733 -19.54 12.23 20.86
C PHE A 733 -19.73 12.20 19.34
N SER A 734 -20.26 11.08 18.84
CA SER A 734 -20.84 11.03 17.51
C SER A 734 -22.06 11.96 17.40
N PRO A 735 -22.42 12.44 16.20
CA PRO A 735 -23.57 13.34 16.01
C PRO A 735 -24.91 12.78 16.49
N ASP A 736 -25.06 11.45 16.50
CA ASP A 736 -26.24 10.75 17.02
C ASP A 736 -26.20 10.51 18.54
N GLY A 737 -25.07 10.79 19.19
CA GLY A 737 -24.84 10.63 20.63
C GLY A 737 -24.69 9.18 21.10
N ASN A 738 -24.72 8.19 20.20
CA ASN A 738 -24.65 6.77 20.57
C ASN A 738 -23.23 6.26 20.75
N THR A 739 -22.24 6.91 20.14
CA THR A 739 -20.84 6.49 20.16
C THR A 739 -19.98 7.60 20.76
N LEU A 740 -19.03 7.22 21.61
CA LEU A 740 -17.99 8.10 22.14
C LEU A 740 -16.66 7.68 21.54
N ALA A 741 -15.95 8.62 20.92
CA ALA A 741 -14.56 8.42 20.52
C ALA A 741 -13.64 9.09 21.52
N TYR A 742 -12.54 8.43 21.85
CA TYR A 742 -11.49 9.00 22.67
C TYR A 742 -10.12 8.47 22.24
N CYS A 743 -9.09 9.28 22.48
CA CYS A 743 -7.74 8.94 22.11
C CYS A 743 -6.79 8.96 23.31
N SER A 744 -5.77 8.11 23.23
CA SER A 744 -4.84 7.86 24.30
C SER A 744 -3.38 8.05 23.86
N ASN A 745 -2.51 8.19 24.85
CA ASN A 745 -1.06 8.20 24.71
C ASN A 745 -0.48 6.84 24.29
N ASP A 746 -1.29 5.77 24.19
CA ASP A 746 -0.91 4.47 23.61
C ASP A 746 -1.04 4.41 22.06
N TYR A 747 -1.22 5.56 21.42
CA TYR A 747 -1.34 5.75 19.97
C TYR A 747 -2.63 5.19 19.36
N SER A 748 -3.62 4.88 20.20
CA SER A 748 -4.88 4.33 19.76
C SER A 748 -6.06 5.27 19.94
N ILE A 749 -7.09 5.01 19.14
CA ILE A 749 -8.41 5.60 19.27
C ILE A 749 -9.38 4.49 19.62
N CYS A 750 -10.18 4.69 20.65
CA CYS A 750 -11.22 3.76 21.03
C CYS A 750 -12.58 4.36 20.75
N LEU A 751 -13.46 3.54 20.18
CA LEU A 751 -14.88 3.83 20.00
C LEU A 751 -15.66 3.03 21.02
N MET A 752 -16.56 3.68 21.74
CA MET A 752 -17.37 3.06 22.77
C MET A 752 -18.85 3.34 22.54
N ASP A 753 -19.69 2.35 22.81
CA ASP A 753 -21.12 2.54 22.88
C ASP A 753 -21.52 3.23 24.19
N VAL A 754 -22.21 4.37 24.08
CA VAL A 754 -22.57 5.21 25.24
C VAL A 754 -23.63 4.56 26.12
N LYS A 755 -24.47 3.68 25.57
CA LYS A 755 -25.55 3.01 26.33
C LYS A 755 -25.01 1.84 27.13
N THR A 756 -24.15 1.03 26.52
CA THR A 756 -23.63 -0.19 27.16
C THR A 756 -22.31 0.04 27.91
N GLY A 757 -21.57 1.09 27.58
CA GLY A 757 -20.22 1.34 28.10
C GLY A 757 -19.17 0.37 27.55
N GLN A 758 -19.50 -0.42 26.52
CA GLN A 758 -18.59 -1.38 25.92
C GLN A 758 -17.81 -0.78 24.75
N GLN A 759 -16.54 -1.20 24.61
CA GLN A 759 -15.71 -0.85 23.47
C GLN A 759 -16.27 -1.48 22.19
N LYS A 760 -16.62 -0.65 21.20
CA LYS A 760 -17.07 -1.04 19.87
C LYS A 760 -15.90 -1.38 18.94
N ALA A 761 -14.85 -0.55 18.95
CA ALA A 761 -13.68 -0.73 18.10
C ALA A 761 -12.45 -0.03 18.69
N LYS A 762 -11.27 -0.50 18.28
CA LYS A 762 -9.98 0.16 18.52
C LYS A 762 -9.31 0.42 17.17
N LEU A 763 -9.06 1.68 16.87
CA LEU A 763 -8.40 2.13 15.64
C LEU A 763 -6.93 2.39 15.96
N ASN A 764 -6.05 1.71 15.23
CA ASN A 764 -4.60 1.84 15.37
C ASN A 764 -4.02 2.27 14.02
N GLY A 765 -3.04 3.16 14.05
CA GLY A 765 -2.33 3.59 12.83
C GLY A 765 -1.40 4.78 13.04
N HIS A 766 -1.65 5.61 14.06
CA HIS A 766 -0.70 6.63 14.47
C HIS A 766 0.56 6.03 15.11
N SER A 767 1.70 6.69 14.91
CA SER A 767 3.00 6.26 15.46
C SER A 767 3.47 7.06 16.68
N ASP A 768 2.64 8.02 17.13
CA ASP A 768 2.87 8.84 18.31
C ASP A 768 1.52 9.30 18.91
N TYR A 769 1.56 9.97 20.07
CA TYR A 769 0.36 10.31 20.83
C TYR A 769 -0.64 11.16 20.03
N ILE A 770 -1.90 10.76 20.14
CA ILE A 770 -3.00 11.40 19.42
C ILE A 770 -3.54 12.52 20.31
N THR A 771 -3.47 13.74 19.79
CA THR A 771 -3.81 14.95 20.54
C THR A 771 -5.28 15.33 20.39
N SER A 772 -5.91 14.95 19.28
CA SER A 772 -7.29 15.39 18.98
C SER A 772 -8.03 14.38 18.11
N VAL A 773 -9.32 14.19 18.40
CA VAL A 773 -10.26 13.38 17.62
C VAL A 773 -11.59 14.11 17.42
N CYS A 774 -12.19 13.96 16.23
CA CYS A 774 -13.40 14.69 15.86
C CYS A 774 -14.23 13.87 14.84
N PHE A 775 -15.53 13.71 15.09
CA PHE A 775 -16.44 13.11 14.11
C PHE A 775 -16.81 14.12 13.02
N SER A 776 -17.00 13.62 11.79
CA SER A 776 -17.68 14.37 10.74
C SER A 776 -19.14 14.64 11.12
N PRO A 777 -19.77 15.70 10.59
CA PRO A 777 -21.17 16.03 10.91
C PRO A 777 -22.17 14.93 10.56
N ASP A 778 -21.86 14.11 9.55
CA ASP A 778 -22.69 12.97 9.15
C ASP A 778 -22.44 11.70 9.99
N GLY A 779 -21.43 11.71 10.87
CA GLY A 779 -21.07 10.62 11.76
C GLY A 779 -20.39 9.41 11.09
N ASN A 780 -20.12 9.47 9.78
CA ASN A 780 -19.53 8.35 9.05
C ASN A 780 -17.99 8.32 9.11
N THR A 781 -17.38 9.47 9.35
CA THR A 781 -15.92 9.61 9.37
C THR A 781 -15.47 10.11 10.75
N LEU A 782 -14.38 9.56 11.26
CA LEU A 782 -13.64 10.14 12.37
C LEU A 782 -12.33 10.70 11.85
N ALA A 783 -11.96 11.90 12.26
CA ALA A 783 -10.62 12.45 12.03
C ALA A 783 -9.81 12.35 13.32
N SER A 784 -8.50 12.14 13.18
CA SER A 784 -7.53 12.18 14.28
C SER A 784 -6.27 12.93 13.90
N GLY A 785 -5.78 13.78 14.81
CA GLY A 785 -4.50 14.48 14.69
C GLY A 785 -3.52 13.99 15.74
N SER A 786 -2.25 13.83 15.37
CA SER A 786 -1.21 13.26 16.24
C SER A 786 0.10 14.05 16.22
N ASN A 787 0.90 13.80 17.25
CA ASN A 787 2.27 14.25 17.37
C ASN A 787 3.21 13.63 16.32
N ASP A 788 2.78 12.54 15.67
CA ASP A 788 3.45 11.96 14.52
C ASP A 788 3.38 12.83 13.24
N LYS A 789 2.81 14.03 13.37
CA LYS A 789 2.66 15.07 12.33
C LYS A 789 1.63 14.70 11.27
N SER A 790 0.79 13.70 11.54
CA SER A 790 -0.23 13.23 10.62
C SER A 790 -1.64 13.59 11.08
N ILE A 791 -2.51 13.72 10.09
CA ILE A 791 -3.96 13.65 10.28
C ILE A 791 -4.46 12.43 9.53
N ARG A 792 -5.25 11.60 10.21
CA ARG A 792 -5.86 10.40 9.65
C ARG A 792 -7.37 10.53 9.64
N LEU A 793 -8.00 9.98 8.62
CA LEU A 793 -9.45 9.85 8.52
C LEU A 793 -9.81 8.39 8.60
N TRP A 794 -10.84 8.06 9.36
CA TRP A 794 -11.30 6.70 9.63
C TRP A 794 -12.74 6.56 9.18
N ASP A 795 -13.00 5.60 8.32
CA ASP A 795 -14.35 5.19 7.96
C ASP A 795 -14.90 4.32 9.09
N LEU A 796 -15.96 4.81 9.73
CA LEU A 796 -16.59 4.16 10.88
C LEU A 796 -17.53 3.03 10.49
N GLN A 797 -17.90 2.89 9.21
CA GLN A 797 -18.68 1.76 8.72
C GLN A 797 -17.82 0.49 8.70
N ASN A 798 -16.56 0.63 8.26
CA ASN A 798 -15.65 -0.50 8.07
C ASN A 798 -14.47 -0.54 9.06
N GLY A 799 -14.36 0.48 9.93
CA GLY A 799 -13.31 0.59 10.95
C GLY A 799 -11.89 0.76 10.39
N LYS A 800 -11.77 1.26 9.16
CA LYS A 800 -10.49 1.38 8.43
C LYS A 800 -10.15 2.82 8.11
N GLU A 801 -8.86 3.10 7.97
CA GLU A 801 -8.38 4.40 7.51
C GLU A 801 -8.80 4.66 6.05
N ILE A 802 -9.34 5.86 5.79
CA ILE A 802 -9.73 6.32 4.46
C ILE A 802 -8.47 6.68 3.68
N GLN A 803 -8.26 5.99 2.56
CA GLN A 803 -7.16 6.27 1.65
C GLN A 803 -7.61 7.13 0.47
N PHE A 804 -6.95 8.26 0.26
CA PHE A 804 -7.19 9.14 -0.88
C PHE A 804 -6.53 8.60 -2.15
N ALA A 805 -7.25 7.78 -2.90
CA ALA A 805 -6.87 7.43 -4.26
C ALA A 805 -7.32 8.55 -5.23
N GLY A 806 -6.42 8.99 -6.12
CA GLY A 806 -6.82 9.74 -7.32
C GLY A 806 -8.02 9.07 -7.99
N LYS A 807 -9.14 9.80 -8.08
CA LYS A 807 -10.49 9.31 -8.36
C LYS A 807 -10.58 8.34 -9.55
N THR A 808 -11.14 7.14 -9.36
CA THR A 808 -11.84 6.40 -10.44
C THR A 808 -12.97 5.47 -9.97
N TYR A 809 -13.66 5.71 -8.85
CA TYR A 809 -14.64 4.71 -8.34
C TYR A 809 -16.12 4.99 -8.67
N LYS A 810 -16.51 6.21 -9.06
CA LYS A 810 -17.92 6.50 -9.42
C LYS A 810 -18.30 6.22 -10.89
N ASN A 811 -17.35 5.98 -11.77
CA ASN A 811 -17.61 5.77 -13.21
C ASN A 811 -17.75 4.29 -13.62
N ILE A 812 -17.29 3.34 -12.81
CA ILE A 812 -17.27 1.91 -13.17
C ILE A 812 -18.68 1.31 -13.11
N ILE A 813 -19.49 1.68 -12.12
CA ILE A 813 -20.89 1.21 -11.99
C ILE A 813 -21.76 1.70 -13.17
N ALA A 814 -21.46 2.89 -13.73
CA ALA A 814 -22.17 3.41 -14.90
C ALA A 814 -21.81 2.67 -16.20
N GLN A 815 -20.61 2.06 -16.31
CA GLN A 815 -20.21 1.29 -17.49
C GLN A 815 -20.90 -0.08 -17.58
N PHE A 816 -21.35 -0.65 -16.46
CA PHE A 816 -22.08 -1.92 -16.42
C PHE A 816 -23.61 -1.77 -16.59
N ASN A 817 -24.15 -0.57 -16.39
CA ASN A 817 -25.59 -0.29 -16.51
C ASN A 817 -26.01 0.16 -17.92
N ALA A 818 -25.10 0.20 -18.89
CA ALA A 818 -25.49 0.39 -20.29
C ALA A 818 -26.15 -0.92 -20.79
N PRO A 819 -27.37 -0.86 -21.35
CA PRO A 819 -28.01 -2.05 -21.89
C PRO A 819 -27.14 -2.60 -23.02
N LEU A 820 -26.75 -3.87 -22.88
CA LEU A 820 -26.20 -4.71 -23.95
C LEU A 820 -27.25 -4.80 -25.06
N LEU A 821 -27.27 -3.80 -25.95
CA LEU A 821 -28.05 -3.85 -27.17
C LEU A 821 -27.24 -4.55 -28.25
N GLN A 822 -27.91 -5.55 -28.81
CA GLN A 822 -27.51 -6.46 -29.87
C GLN A 822 -26.83 -5.78 -31.06
N ASN A 823 -25.89 -6.53 -31.63
CA ASN A 823 -25.52 -6.60 -33.05
C ASN A 823 -25.56 -5.30 -33.86
N ASP A 824 -24.38 -4.84 -34.26
CA ASP A 824 -24.11 -4.77 -35.70
C ASP A 824 -22.62 -4.93 -36.00
N ILE A 825 -22.32 -5.96 -36.78
CA ILE A 825 -21.04 -6.18 -37.43
C ILE A 825 -20.97 -5.22 -38.61
N THR A 826 -20.16 -4.17 -38.54
CA THR A 826 -19.47 -3.62 -39.73
C THR A 826 -18.20 -2.86 -39.35
N SER A 827 -17.08 -3.40 -39.84
CA SER A 827 -15.84 -2.72 -40.28
C SER A 827 -15.41 -1.42 -39.58
N GLN A 828 -14.36 -1.49 -38.75
CA GLN A 828 -12.98 -1.24 -39.20
C GLN A 828 -12.02 -1.48 -38.04
N SER A 829 -11.02 -2.30 -38.33
CA SER A 829 -9.89 -2.63 -37.48
C SER A 829 -9.10 -1.39 -37.07
N SER A 830 -9.14 -1.08 -35.78
CA SER A 830 -7.99 -0.53 -35.07
C SER A 830 -7.75 -1.43 -33.89
N TYR A 831 -6.95 -2.47 -34.11
CA TYR A 831 -6.36 -3.30 -33.06
C TYR A 831 -5.50 -2.38 -32.19
N ILE A 832 -6.08 -1.80 -31.13
CA ILE A 832 -5.29 -1.20 -30.07
C ILE A 832 -4.72 -2.38 -29.28
N THR A 833 -3.61 -2.92 -29.76
CA THR A 833 -2.74 -3.76 -28.96
C THR A 833 -2.23 -2.89 -27.82
N ILE A 834 -2.83 -3.00 -26.63
CA ILE A 834 -2.20 -2.50 -25.41
C ILE A 834 -1.00 -3.43 -25.16
N LEU A 835 0.14 -3.07 -25.76
CA LEU A 835 1.43 -3.65 -25.46
C LEU A 835 1.69 -3.47 -23.97
N ARG A 836 1.70 -4.58 -23.23
CA ARG A 836 2.21 -4.63 -21.85
C ARG A 836 3.71 -4.34 -21.91
N ILE A 837 4.11 -3.08 -21.74
CA ILE A 837 5.53 -2.66 -21.59
C ILE A 837 5.97 -2.91 -20.12
N SER A 838 5.71 -4.12 -19.63
CA SER A 838 6.24 -4.61 -18.35
C SER A 838 6.76 -6.02 -18.60
N GLN A 839 8.06 -6.23 -18.41
CA GLN A 839 8.69 -7.54 -18.63
C GLN A 839 8.37 -8.55 -17.52
N THR A 840 7.65 -8.14 -16.47
CA THR A 840 7.12 -9.00 -15.41
C THR A 840 5.59 -8.95 -15.38
N PRO A 841 4.90 -10.11 -15.44
CA PRO A 841 3.45 -10.14 -15.37
C PRO A 841 3.02 -9.94 -13.90
N LEU A 842 2.51 -8.74 -13.59
CA LEU A 842 1.96 -8.37 -12.27
C LEU A 842 0.48 -8.75 -12.16
N PHE A 843 0.07 -9.30 -11.02
CA PHE A 843 -1.35 -9.58 -10.75
C PHE A 843 -2.09 -8.23 -10.67
N GLN A 844 -3.10 -8.03 -11.51
CA GLN A 844 -3.86 -6.79 -11.59
C GLN A 844 -5.35 -7.09 -11.44
N ALA A 845 -6.03 -6.42 -10.52
CA ALA A 845 -7.47 -6.60 -10.29
C ALA A 845 -8.14 -5.29 -9.86
N GLN A 846 -7.63 -4.16 -10.33
CA GLN A 846 -8.13 -2.84 -9.99
C GLN A 846 -9.53 -2.63 -10.56
N GLY A 847 -10.49 -2.31 -9.69
CA GLY A 847 -11.89 -2.09 -10.06
C GLY A 847 -12.66 -3.37 -10.41
N ALA A 848 -12.08 -4.56 -10.20
CA ALA A 848 -12.83 -5.82 -10.32
C ALA A 848 -13.94 -5.86 -9.25
N LEU A 849 -15.13 -6.36 -9.59
CA LEU A 849 -16.31 -6.34 -8.73
C LEU A 849 -16.66 -7.76 -8.25
N ILE A 850 -16.57 -8.01 -6.94
CA ILE A 850 -16.62 -9.35 -6.34
C ILE A 850 -17.75 -9.44 -5.31
N SER A 851 -18.79 -10.25 -5.50
CA SER A 851 -19.91 -10.28 -4.51
C SER A 851 -19.85 -11.40 -3.52
N LYS A 852 -19.56 -12.61 -3.98
CA LYS A 852 -19.66 -13.84 -3.22
C LYS A 852 -18.80 -14.85 -3.97
N GLY A 853 -17.91 -15.55 -3.29
CA GLY A 853 -17.07 -16.53 -3.97
C GLY A 853 -15.92 -17.03 -3.13
N ASP A 854 -15.49 -18.25 -3.42
CA ASP A 854 -14.34 -18.87 -2.75
C ASP A 854 -13.12 -18.58 -3.62
N PHE A 855 -12.13 -17.86 -3.10
CA PHE A 855 -10.85 -17.61 -3.77
C PHE A 855 -9.76 -18.15 -2.89
N VAL A 856 -9.37 -19.40 -3.12
CA VAL A 856 -8.46 -20.13 -2.22
C VAL A 856 -7.21 -20.53 -2.98
N ASN A 857 -6.03 -20.21 -2.45
CA ASN A 857 -4.76 -20.62 -3.05
C ASN A 857 -4.47 -22.12 -2.79
N TYR A 858 -3.39 -22.65 -3.37
CA TYR A 858 -3.00 -24.06 -3.20
C TYR A 858 -2.66 -24.46 -1.74
N GLU A 859 -2.41 -23.48 -0.87
CA GLU A 859 -2.12 -23.69 0.56
C GLU A 859 -3.38 -23.57 1.43
N GLY A 860 -4.55 -23.29 0.84
CA GLY A 860 -5.80 -23.13 1.57
C GLY A 860 -6.08 -21.71 2.08
N TYR A 861 -5.25 -20.72 1.74
CA TYR A 861 -5.46 -19.32 2.15
C TYR A 861 -6.50 -18.63 1.29
N ASP A 862 -7.36 -17.83 1.95
CA ASP A 862 -8.32 -16.95 1.30
C ASP A 862 -7.61 -15.73 0.68
N LEU A 863 -7.76 -15.58 -0.63
CA LEU A 863 -7.13 -14.55 -1.46
C LEU A 863 -7.98 -13.28 -1.56
N ARG A 864 -9.15 -13.19 -0.91
CA ARG A 864 -9.98 -11.96 -0.95
C ARG A 864 -9.21 -10.70 -0.55
N GLN A 865 -8.34 -10.78 0.45
CA GLN A 865 -7.49 -9.65 0.87
C GLN A 865 -6.49 -9.24 -0.21
N LEU A 866 -5.98 -10.19 -1.00
CA LEU A 866 -5.10 -9.91 -2.14
C LEU A 866 -5.85 -9.18 -3.25
N PHE A 867 -7.08 -9.60 -3.57
CA PHE A 867 -7.91 -8.87 -4.54
C PHE A 867 -8.18 -7.42 -4.06
N ILE A 868 -8.47 -7.24 -2.76
CA ILE A 868 -8.65 -5.91 -2.17
C ILE A 868 -7.37 -5.06 -2.28
N SER A 869 -6.19 -5.63 -1.96
CA SER A 869 -4.92 -4.89 -2.03
C SER A 869 -4.59 -4.45 -3.46
N GLN A 870 -5.01 -5.22 -4.46
CA GLN A 870 -4.92 -4.88 -5.89
C GLN A 870 -6.05 -3.97 -6.41
N GLY A 871 -6.93 -3.50 -5.54
CA GLY A 871 -7.96 -2.50 -5.85
C GLY A 871 -9.31 -3.06 -6.32
N SER A 872 -9.59 -4.35 -6.08
CA SER A 872 -10.93 -4.92 -6.30
C SER A 872 -11.95 -4.42 -5.27
N CYS A 873 -13.22 -4.33 -5.67
CA CYS A 873 -14.37 -4.00 -4.84
C CYS A 873 -15.12 -5.26 -4.43
N PHE A 874 -15.56 -5.35 -3.18
CA PHE A 874 -16.49 -6.39 -2.75
C PHE A 874 -17.93 -5.85 -2.67
N LEU A 875 -18.90 -6.52 -3.31
CA LEU A 875 -20.32 -6.15 -3.32
C LEU A 875 -21.05 -6.55 -2.02
N GLU A 876 -20.51 -7.46 -1.21
CA GLU A 876 -21.01 -7.70 0.15
C GLU A 876 -20.98 -6.41 1.00
N ASP A 877 -20.04 -5.50 0.73
CA ASP A 877 -19.95 -4.17 1.35
C ASP A 877 -20.94 -3.13 0.75
N LEU A 878 -21.60 -3.45 -0.38
CA LEU A 878 -22.53 -2.55 -1.07
C LEU A 878 -24.01 -2.83 -0.74
N LYS A 879 -24.32 -3.91 -0.01
CA LYS A 879 -25.70 -4.32 0.31
C LYS A 879 -26.36 -3.63 1.52
N GLN A 880 -25.73 -2.61 2.11
CA GLN A 880 -26.39 -1.69 3.05
C GLN A 880 -26.76 -0.33 2.42
N LYS A 881 -27.16 -0.32 1.14
CA LYS A 881 -27.85 0.82 0.53
C LYS A 881 -29.12 0.39 -0.19
#